data_AF-A0A9W9CFN5-F1
#
_entry.id   AF-A0A9W9CFN5-F1
#
_cell.length_a   1.000
_cell.length_b   1.000
_cell.length_c   1.000
_cell.angle_alpha   90.00
_cell.angle_beta   90.00
_cell.angle_gamma   90.00
#
_symmetry.space_group_name_H-M   'P 1'
#
loop_
_entity.id
_entity.type
_entity.pdbx_description
1 polymer ?
#
loop_
_entity_poly.entity_id
_entity_poly.type
_entity_poly.pdbx_seq_one_letter_code
_entity_poly.pdbx_strand_id
1 'polypeptide(L)'
;MPQAATQSAVPAANQQAQPTLADRMKEYEASFDFTLPLAVPTILRLDGHTFSRFTANFHKPFDQRIHDAMISTCVDLLKYFNQATVAYTQSDEITLVFPSGVQSFNERVQKLSSLAASYCSVRFNAHLAALLAANPEPKVKGAAYDALGTAHFDARFFTVPSVEEALNCLLWRCRGDAMRNSVNAFARSLYSDKELHKKTVKEVLDMLREEKGIEYEDAVPRWAVEGSLVKWEQFEHEGVNPKTGEKAVAIRTRTRVEDRGVKEFSDGNLRSTEPQKSYSLAIFNLPLDKMGYTRLDENIQQLPQERGLHQMKSYSDSRANFESIPQGYGDDFQQYTGYDPMNTQSYAPPTGPPPGSPKKGQPREIQEYHRQLPSAKVWAMNRLRSFILVFDIVFHSSPLMFIALASIAARIDGKEVSQYGEHLQQALLLSPTIFPVIFAALMGRCFKYLGLFLAERGTTLGRLEQLVGSTSLFSALERQISLRGFSVVGYILMILWLLSPLGGQSALRLMGEETNSALSNGTVQYLNPDTIMDTAMGAASAINSARSVFAPIFLASLLSSSKYQDTSMDLWGNVKLPRFSTIENSTSDEWKTVQESNNTNITYASLIGIPVAQLDKIGASNFSVKARQWDVACDKNEMQGGKQADFGGMDVSTWKVAYTPVNSTCDNWPCSISFKSMANNDAEDEDYYNYTVASCKLSYDMYETKVGCKGRSCTPTAMRKIDLHTGVNYTKGSDSFFRNTPSQNIMLNLPRVDNLGVGSVAFRGSTNAEKWMADPTNFVGLKTYVQLYELSPDVLSNRLTILWNSFFQSTYAMNTLGGNLDQTFDNITQSADSQLFNGTASAVSTPMPSVWHTNWKWFTALLVSSIILQIAAYMALFFKYYTCVPDIIGYASSMTLLNPYVPTPTGGTTLHGLERAHMLQHMRVMIGDVCANEPVGAVAFAKADEGRVARLNRKRFYV
;
A
#
# COMPACT_ATOMS: atom_id res chain seq x y z
N MET A 1 25.19 -17.89 -49.00
CA MET A 1 24.50 -16.85 -48.21
C MET A 1 23.02 -16.97 -48.51
N PRO A 2 22.22 -17.40 -47.52
CA PRO A 2 21.35 -16.45 -46.82
C PRO A 2 21.47 -16.57 -45.29
N GLN A 3 20.92 -15.55 -44.62
CA GLN A 3 21.20 -15.10 -43.26
C GLN A 3 20.56 -15.96 -42.18
N ALA A 4 21.28 -16.06 -41.05
CA ALA A 4 20.83 -16.63 -39.79
C ALA A 4 19.74 -15.75 -39.16
N ALA A 5 18.60 -16.36 -38.86
CA ALA A 5 17.56 -15.75 -38.04
C ALA A 5 17.88 -15.99 -36.56
N THR A 6 18.20 -14.91 -35.86
CA THR A 6 18.35 -14.80 -34.41
C THR A 6 17.02 -15.13 -33.71
N GLN A 7 17.01 -16.16 -32.88
CA GLN A 7 15.93 -16.41 -31.92
C GLN A 7 15.97 -15.34 -30.83
N SER A 8 15.01 -14.41 -30.86
CA SER A 8 14.75 -13.48 -29.75
C SER A 8 14.07 -14.24 -28.60
N ALA A 9 14.74 -14.27 -27.45
CA ALA A 9 14.22 -14.82 -26.21
C ALA A 9 12.94 -14.07 -25.77
N VAL A 10 11.87 -14.82 -25.54
CA VAL A 10 10.64 -14.34 -24.90
C VAL A 10 10.97 -14.05 -23.41
N PRO A 11 10.65 -12.86 -22.87
CA PRO A 11 10.81 -12.60 -21.44
C PRO A 11 9.82 -13.47 -20.66
N ALA A 12 10.35 -14.23 -19.69
CA ALA A 12 9.56 -15.06 -18.79
C ALA A 12 8.52 -14.19 -18.06
N ALA A 13 7.26 -14.62 -18.12
CA ALA A 13 6.17 -14.03 -17.37
C ALA A 13 6.52 -14.01 -15.87
N ASN A 14 6.43 -12.82 -15.25
CA ASN A 14 6.55 -12.65 -13.81
C ASN A 14 5.52 -13.55 -13.12
N GLN A 15 5.98 -14.62 -12.48
CA GLN A 15 5.22 -15.35 -11.48
C GLN A 15 4.94 -14.37 -10.33
N GLN A 16 3.73 -13.82 -10.28
CA GLN A 16 3.30 -13.03 -9.12
C GLN A 16 3.29 -13.97 -7.91
N ALA A 17 4.21 -13.71 -6.98
CA ALA A 17 4.27 -14.41 -5.71
C ALA A 17 2.90 -14.34 -5.04
N GLN A 18 2.47 -15.47 -4.44
CA GLN A 18 1.27 -15.50 -3.59
C GLN A 18 1.38 -14.36 -2.58
N PRO A 19 0.33 -13.51 -2.44
CA PRO A 19 0.39 -12.38 -1.54
C PRO A 19 0.66 -12.90 -0.12
N THR A 20 1.65 -12.31 0.55
CA THR A 20 2.03 -12.73 1.89
C THR A 20 0.83 -12.59 2.84
N LEU A 21 0.86 -13.24 4.00
CA LEU A 21 -0.17 -13.02 5.02
C LEU A 21 -0.35 -11.52 5.31
N ALA A 22 0.75 -10.77 5.37
CA ALA A 22 0.71 -9.32 5.54
C ALA A 22 -0.02 -8.60 4.39
N ASP A 23 0.21 -9.02 3.14
CA ASP A 23 -0.46 -8.43 1.98
C ASP A 23 -1.95 -8.76 1.95
N ARG A 24 -2.32 -9.99 2.30
CA ARG A 24 -3.73 -10.41 2.42
C ARG A 24 -4.47 -9.67 3.54
N MET A 25 -3.84 -9.53 4.71
CA MET A 25 -4.43 -8.75 5.81
C MET A 25 -4.59 -7.27 5.40
N LYS A 26 -3.57 -6.69 4.75
CA LYS A 26 -3.65 -5.33 4.21
C LYS A 26 -4.72 -5.18 3.13
N GLU A 27 -4.92 -6.19 2.29
CA GLU A 27 -5.96 -6.21 1.28
C GLU A 27 -7.35 -6.23 1.92
N TYR A 28 -7.55 -7.05 2.96
CA TYR A 28 -8.79 -7.03 3.74
C TYR A 28 -9.03 -5.68 4.40
N GLU A 29 -8.02 -5.06 5.02
CA GLU A 29 -8.13 -3.70 5.58
C GLU A 29 -8.49 -2.67 4.48
N ALA A 30 -7.81 -2.72 3.33
CA ALA A 30 -8.03 -1.80 2.23
C ALA A 30 -9.46 -1.88 1.65
N SER A 31 -10.10 -3.06 1.70
CA SER A 31 -11.47 -3.23 1.19
C SER A 31 -12.54 -2.46 1.99
N PHE A 32 -12.22 -2.04 3.22
CA PHE A 32 -13.09 -1.23 4.08
C PHE A 32 -12.59 0.21 4.27
N ASP A 33 -11.48 0.59 3.63
CA ASP A 33 -10.86 1.92 3.76
C ASP A 33 -11.40 2.85 2.65
N PHE A 34 -12.32 3.73 3.02
CA PHE A 34 -12.87 4.73 2.10
C PHE A 34 -12.00 5.98 2.09
N THR A 35 -11.71 6.52 0.90
CA THR A 35 -10.96 7.77 0.72
C THR A 35 -11.88 8.89 0.24
N LEU A 36 -11.69 10.10 0.77
CA LEU A 36 -12.36 11.30 0.28
C LEU A 36 -11.75 11.75 -1.04
N PRO A 37 -12.55 12.29 -1.98
CA PRO A 37 -12.04 12.96 -3.17
C PRO A 37 -11.07 14.09 -2.82
N LEU A 38 -9.90 14.12 -3.48
CA LEU A 38 -8.90 15.16 -3.30
C LEU A 38 -9.39 16.50 -3.86
N ALA A 39 -8.98 17.60 -3.22
CA ALA A 39 -9.26 18.98 -3.64
C ALA A 39 -10.75 19.36 -3.71
N VAL A 40 -11.64 18.56 -3.10
CA VAL A 40 -13.07 18.88 -2.99
C VAL A 40 -13.37 19.45 -1.60
N PRO A 41 -14.20 20.51 -1.49
CA PRO A 41 -14.66 21.03 -0.22
C PRO A 41 -15.21 19.92 0.69
N THR A 42 -14.65 19.82 1.87
CA THR A 42 -14.94 18.74 2.83
C THR A 42 -15.41 19.34 4.15
N ILE A 43 -16.36 18.68 4.80
CA ILE A 43 -16.87 19.05 6.12
C ILE A 43 -16.57 17.92 7.09
N LEU A 44 -16.04 18.27 8.26
CA LEU A 44 -15.97 17.39 9.43
C LEU A 44 -17.04 17.84 10.41
N ARG A 45 -17.89 16.90 10.84
CA ARG A 45 -18.80 17.12 11.96
C ARG A 45 -18.47 16.16 13.10
N LEU A 46 -18.38 16.70 14.30
CA LEU A 46 -18.13 16.00 15.55
C LEU A 46 -19.33 16.21 16.46
N ASP A 47 -19.96 15.13 16.95
CA ASP A 47 -21.16 15.21 17.79
C ASP A 47 -20.98 14.41 19.10
N GLY A 48 -21.39 15.01 20.21
CA GLY A 48 -21.23 14.43 21.54
C GLY A 48 -22.10 13.19 21.76
N HIS A 49 -21.49 12.02 21.99
CA HIS A 49 -22.26 10.79 22.17
C HIS A 49 -22.98 10.77 23.52
N THR A 50 -24.31 10.68 23.49
CA THR A 50 -25.17 10.66 24.69
C THR A 50 -24.91 11.87 25.61
N PHE A 51 -24.63 13.04 25.03
CA PHE A 51 -24.21 14.22 25.79
C PHE A 51 -25.27 14.77 26.74
N SER A 52 -26.56 14.55 26.46
CA SER A 52 -27.64 14.91 27.38
C SER A 52 -27.57 14.19 28.73
N ARG A 53 -27.05 12.95 28.77
CA ARG A 53 -26.78 12.21 30.01
C ARG A 53 -25.54 12.73 30.71
N PHE A 54 -24.50 13.07 29.94
CA PHE A 54 -23.27 13.66 30.45
C PHE A 54 -23.53 15.03 31.11
N THR A 55 -24.30 15.90 30.45
CA THR A 55 -24.60 17.26 30.93
C THR A 55 -25.73 17.34 31.96
N ALA A 56 -26.38 16.23 32.30
CA ALA A 56 -27.55 16.20 33.19
C ALA A 56 -27.31 16.83 34.59
N ASN A 57 -26.05 16.80 35.04
CA ASN A 57 -25.60 17.27 36.35
C ASN A 57 -24.92 18.65 36.32
N PHE A 58 -24.85 19.28 35.15
CA PHE A 58 -24.30 20.63 34.93
C PHE A 58 -25.40 21.70 35.05
N HIS A 59 -25.01 22.97 34.93
CA HIS A 59 -25.96 24.07 34.99
C HIS A 59 -26.92 24.03 33.79
N LYS A 60 -28.21 24.27 34.06
CA LYS A 60 -29.28 24.25 33.04
C LYS A 60 -29.91 25.64 32.94
N PRO A 61 -30.39 26.05 31.75
CA PRO A 61 -30.35 25.32 30.48
C PRO A 61 -29.00 25.39 29.75
N PHE A 62 -28.10 26.28 30.16
CA PHE A 62 -26.80 26.51 29.53
C PHE A 62 -25.69 26.56 30.58
N ASP A 63 -24.52 25.95 30.32
CA ASP A 63 -23.34 26.03 31.18
C ASP A 63 -22.18 26.65 30.39
N GLN A 64 -21.72 27.83 30.82
CA GLN A 64 -20.65 28.58 30.16
C GLN A 64 -19.35 27.77 30.08
N ARG A 65 -19.05 26.91 31.05
CA ARG A 65 -17.80 26.15 31.08
C ARG A 65 -17.77 25.07 30.01
N ILE A 66 -18.93 24.47 29.72
CA ILE A 66 -19.06 23.53 28.61
C ILE A 66 -18.84 24.27 27.29
N HIS A 67 -19.46 25.44 27.13
CA HIS A 67 -19.27 26.27 25.95
C HIS A 67 -17.79 26.67 25.76
N ASP A 68 -17.14 27.21 26.78
CA ASP A 68 -15.73 27.62 26.73
C ASP A 68 -14.79 26.42 26.44
N ALA A 69 -15.14 25.22 26.95
CA ALA A 69 -14.43 23.99 26.63
C ALA A 69 -14.58 23.60 25.16
N MET A 70 -15.77 23.74 24.58
CA MET A 70 -16.02 23.51 23.15
C MET A 70 -15.23 24.50 22.29
N ILE A 71 -15.23 25.80 22.63
CA ILE A 71 -14.44 26.82 21.93
C ILE A 71 -12.95 26.51 21.97
N SER A 72 -12.42 26.19 23.15
CA SER A 72 -11.01 25.82 23.32
C SER A 72 -10.65 24.57 22.52
N THR A 73 -11.59 23.63 22.41
CA THR A 73 -11.45 22.43 21.58
C THR A 73 -11.47 22.75 20.09
N CYS A 74 -12.35 23.66 19.63
CA CYS A 74 -12.34 24.16 18.25
C CYS A 74 -11.00 24.81 17.87
N VAL A 75 -10.44 25.62 18.77
CA VAL A 75 -9.13 26.26 18.57
C VAL A 75 -8.01 25.21 18.41
N ASP A 76 -8.04 24.15 19.22
CA ASP A 76 -7.07 23.07 19.10
C ASP A 76 -7.28 22.22 17.84
N LEU A 77 -8.53 21.98 17.44
CA LEU A 77 -8.88 21.27 16.20
C LEU A 77 -8.42 22.05 14.96
N LEU A 78 -8.58 23.38 14.92
CA LEU A 78 -8.06 24.23 13.83
C LEU A 78 -6.53 24.23 13.74
N LYS A 79 -5.82 24.04 14.86
CA LYS A 79 -4.36 23.86 14.85
C LYS A 79 -3.95 22.47 14.38
N TYR A 80 -4.72 21.45 14.75
CA TYR A 80 -4.47 20.07 14.36
C TYR A 80 -4.75 19.85 12.86
N PHE A 81 -5.84 20.45 12.37
CA PHE A 81 -6.26 20.44 10.97
C PHE A 81 -6.01 21.80 10.33
N ASN A 82 -4.77 22.07 9.93
CA ASN A 82 -4.34 23.38 9.44
C ASN A 82 -4.94 23.78 8.08
N GLN A 83 -5.58 22.86 7.36
CA GLN A 83 -6.32 23.11 6.12
C GLN A 83 -7.77 23.57 6.39
N ALA A 84 -8.28 23.36 7.61
CA ALA A 84 -9.59 23.88 7.98
C ALA A 84 -9.50 25.40 8.18
N THR A 85 -10.40 26.14 7.54
CA THR A 85 -10.41 27.62 7.61
C THR A 85 -11.30 28.15 8.71
N VAL A 86 -12.35 27.39 9.05
CA VAL A 86 -13.35 27.79 10.05
C VAL A 86 -13.83 26.58 10.83
N ALA A 87 -14.09 26.80 12.12
CA ALA A 87 -14.79 25.88 13.00
C ALA A 87 -16.04 26.57 13.55
N TYR A 88 -17.14 25.86 13.61
CA TYR A 88 -18.40 26.31 14.20
C TYR A 88 -18.79 25.33 15.30
N THR A 89 -19.31 25.83 16.41
CA THR A 89 -19.83 24.96 17.47
C THR A 89 -21.17 25.46 18.01
N GLN A 90 -22.04 24.49 18.31
CA GLN A 90 -23.30 24.71 19.00
C GLN A 90 -23.61 23.48 19.84
N SER A 91 -24.04 23.70 21.10
CA SER A 91 -24.29 22.64 22.07
C SER A 91 -23.07 21.71 22.20
N ASP A 92 -23.21 20.47 21.74
CA ASP A 92 -22.28 19.36 21.77
C ASP A 92 -21.75 19.00 20.38
N GLU A 93 -22.06 19.82 19.37
CA GLU A 93 -21.62 19.64 17.98
C GLU A 93 -20.49 20.64 17.63
N ILE A 94 -19.49 20.16 16.88
CA ILE A 94 -18.44 20.97 16.24
C ILE A 94 -18.41 20.63 14.74
N THR A 95 -18.45 21.66 13.90
CA THR A 95 -18.32 21.53 12.44
C THR A 95 -17.07 22.28 11.94
N LEU A 96 -16.17 21.61 11.21
CA LEU A 96 -15.02 22.22 10.53
C LEU A 96 -15.23 22.18 9.03
N VAL A 97 -14.80 23.24 8.34
CA VAL A 97 -14.85 23.33 6.87
C VAL A 97 -13.44 23.37 6.29
N PHE A 98 -13.22 22.52 5.28
CA PHE A 98 -11.98 22.36 4.54
C PHE A 98 -12.22 22.73 3.07
N PRO A 99 -11.90 23.96 2.64
CA PRO A 99 -12.25 24.44 1.30
C PRO A 99 -11.60 23.65 0.15
N SER A 100 -10.44 23.03 0.39
CA SER A 100 -9.65 22.32 -0.63
C SER A 100 -9.35 20.87 -0.23
N GLY A 101 -10.22 20.27 0.59
CA GLY A 101 -10.00 18.94 1.19
C GLY A 101 -9.11 18.99 2.44
N VAL A 102 -8.95 17.85 3.11
CA VAL A 102 -8.24 17.75 4.40
C VAL A 102 -6.72 17.68 4.20
N GLN A 103 -6.27 17.13 3.06
CA GLN A 103 -4.88 16.98 2.63
C GLN A 103 -3.98 16.31 3.67
N SER A 104 -4.55 15.45 4.50
CA SER A 104 -3.88 14.74 5.58
C SER A 104 -4.26 13.26 5.55
N PHE A 105 -3.37 12.40 6.04
CA PHE A 105 -3.62 10.96 6.22
C PHE A 105 -4.08 10.19 4.96
N ASN A 106 -3.74 10.69 3.77
CA ASN A 106 -4.18 10.20 2.46
C ASN A 106 -5.71 10.18 2.29
N GLU A 107 -6.41 11.13 2.93
CA GLU A 107 -7.88 11.28 2.83
C GLU A 107 -8.70 10.07 3.30
N ARG A 108 -8.08 9.18 4.06
CA ARG A 108 -8.72 7.95 4.55
C ARG A 108 -9.73 8.26 5.64
N VAL A 109 -11.01 8.09 5.33
CA VAL A 109 -12.15 8.44 6.19
C VAL A 109 -12.06 7.74 7.54
N GLN A 110 -11.69 6.45 7.59
CA GLN A 110 -11.60 5.70 8.85
C GLN A 110 -10.54 6.30 9.78
N LYS A 111 -9.37 6.65 9.24
CA LYS A 111 -8.26 7.24 9.98
C LYS A 111 -8.57 8.69 10.38
N LEU A 112 -9.13 9.47 9.47
CA LEU A 112 -9.56 10.84 9.71
C LEU A 112 -10.61 10.92 10.83
N SER A 113 -11.67 10.11 10.72
CA SER A 113 -12.78 10.12 11.68
C SER A 113 -12.34 9.66 13.07
N SER A 114 -11.60 8.55 13.17
CA SER A 114 -11.13 8.03 14.45
C SER A 114 -10.16 8.98 15.17
N LEU A 115 -9.23 9.60 14.44
CA LEU A 115 -8.29 10.57 15.03
C LEU A 115 -8.98 11.88 15.41
N ALA A 116 -9.90 12.39 14.58
CA ALA A 116 -10.66 13.61 14.89
C ALA A 116 -11.53 13.44 16.14
N ALA A 117 -12.31 12.35 16.22
CA ALA A 117 -13.14 12.03 17.37
C ALA A 117 -12.30 11.87 18.65
N SER A 118 -11.20 11.12 18.57
CA SER A 118 -10.30 10.88 19.70
C SER A 118 -9.66 12.19 20.19
N TYR A 119 -9.11 12.99 19.27
CA TYR A 119 -8.48 14.25 19.62
C TYR A 119 -9.48 15.24 20.23
N CYS A 120 -10.67 15.37 19.63
CA CYS A 120 -11.77 16.19 20.18
C CYS A 120 -12.11 15.78 21.62
N SER A 121 -12.33 14.48 21.85
CA SER A 121 -12.70 13.93 23.16
C SER A 121 -11.63 14.23 24.22
N VAL A 122 -10.36 14.02 23.90
CA VAL A 122 -9.25 14.27 24.84
C VAL A 122 -9.13 15.76 25.17
N ARG A 123 -9.19 16.65 24.17
CA ARG A 123 -9.05 18.08 24.38
C ARG A 123 -10.25 18.66 25.12
N PHE A 124 -11.47 18.26 24.77
CA PHE A 124 -12.68 18.71 25.45
C PHE A 124 -12.66 18.37 26.94
N ASN A 125 -12.37 17.11 27.30
CA ASN A 125 -12.32 16.70 28.70
C ASN A 125 -11.23 17.46 29.48
N ALA A 126 -10.06 17.67 28.88
CA ALA A 126 -8.97 18.42 29.51
C ALA A 126 -9.36 19.88 29.78
N HIS A 127 -9.98 20.55 28.79
CA HIS A 127 -10.43 21.93 28.92
C HIS A 127 -11.56 22.06 29.94
N LEU A 128 -12.55 21.16 29.92
CA LEU A 128 -13.66 21.17 30.86
C LEU A 128 -13.19 20.97 32.30
N ALA A 129 -12.28 20.02 32.54
CA ALA A 129 -11.71 19.78 33.86
C ALA A 129 -10.95 21.03 34.39
N ALA A 130 -10.16 21.68 33.52
CA ALA A 130 -9.46 22.92 33.87
C ALA A 130 -10.43 24.07 34.18
N LEU A 131 -11.50 24.22 33.39
CA LEU A 131 -12.50 25.27 33.57
C LEU A 131 -13.35 25.07 34.82
N LEU A 132 -13.70 23.82 35.17
CA LEU A 132 -14.38 23.52 36.43
C LEU A 132 -13.50 23.78 37.66
N ALA A 133 -12.19 23.55 37.54
CA ALA A 133 -11.24 23.87 38.60
C ALA A 133 -11.03 25.39 38.75
N ALA A 134 -10.98 26.14 37.64
CA ALA A 134 -10.80 27.58 37.65
C ALA A 134 -12.08 28.34 38.07
N ASN A 135 -13.25 27.90 37.58
CA ASN A 135 -14.55 28.52 37.79
C ASN A 135 -15.53 27.51 38.42
N PRO A 136 -15.46 27.27 39.74
CA PRO A 136 -16.28 26.27 40.40
C PRO A 136 -17.77 26.65 40.51
N GLU A 137 -18.10 27.94 40.40
CA GLU A 137 -19.47 28.44 40.42
C GLU A 137 -20.03 28.61 38.99
N PRO A 138 -21.31 28.28 38.73
CA PRO A 138 -22.28 27.69 39.65
C PRO A 138 -21.93 26.23 40.00
N LYS A 139 -22.17 25.84 41.26
CA LYS A 139 -21.91 24.47 41.74
C LYS A 139 -22.62 23.43 40.88
N VAL A 140 -21.83 22.53 40.31
CA VAL A 140 -22.33 21.31 39.65
C VAL A 140 -22.65 20.25 40.70
N LYS A 141 -23.54 19.31 40.38
CA LYS A 141 -23.85 18.19 41.29
C LYS A 141 -22.62 17.28 41.43
N GLY A 142 -22.45 16.60 42.57
CA GLY A 142 -21.29 15.72 42.82
C GLY A 142 -21.04 14.69 41.70
N ALA A 143 -22.11 14.12 41.15
CA ALA A 143 -22.07 13.18 40.03
C ALA A 143 -21.58 13.79 38.68
N ALA A 144 -21.40 15.11 38.58
CA ALA A 144 -20.74 15.74 37.44
C ALA A 144 -19.21 15.54 37.48
N TYR A 145 -18.61 15.53 38.69
CA TYR A 145 -17.18 15.27 38.84
C TYR A 145 -16.83 13.81 38.50
N ASP A 146 -17.73 12.88 38.80
CA ASP A 146 -17.59 11.46 38.42
C ASP A 146 -17.64 11.24 36.90
N ALA A 147 -18.30 12.14 36.16
CA ALA A 147 -18.40 12.07 34.71
C ALA A 147 -17.19 12.68 33.98
N LEU A 148 -16.29 13.40 34.68
CA LEU A 148 -15.14 14.03 34.04
C LEU A 148 -14.21 13.00 33.38
N GLY A 149 -13.78 13.30 32.15
CA GLY A 149 -12.95 12.38 31.37
C GLY A 149 -13.73 11.35 30.56
N THR A 150 -15.07 11.31 30.66
CA THR A 150 -15.90 10.30 29.97
C THR A 150 -16.59 10.81 28.70
N ALA A 151 -16.58 12.13 28.46
CA ALA A 151 -17.18 12.71 27.27
C ALA A 151 -16.44 12.25 26.01
N HIS A 152 -17.17 11.78 25.02
CA HIS A 152 -16.61 11.33 23.76
C HIS A 152 -17.51 11.69 22.59
N PHE A 153 -16.91 11.80 21.40
CA PHE A 153 -17.55 12.32 20.21
C PHE A 153 -17.56 11.28 19.09
N ASP A 154 -18.60 11.29 18.26
CA ASP A 154 -18.53 10.68 16.93
C ASP A 154 -17.86 11.68 15.94
N ALA A 155 -17.44 11.19 14.78
CA ALA A 155 -16.88 12.03 13.72
C ALA A 155 -17.41 11.58 12.37
N ARG A 156 -17.79 12.55 11.53
CA ARG A 156 -18.32 12.31 10.18
C ARG A 156 -17.65 13.26 9.22
N PHE A 157 -16.95 12.69 8.23
CA PHE A 157 -16.43 13.41 7.08
C PHE A 157 -17.36 13.20 5.89
N PHE A 158 -17.67 14.28 5.17
CA PHE A 158 -18.39 14.23 3.92
C PHE A 158 -17.99 15.40 3.01
N THR A 159 -18.05 15.19 1.70
CA THR A 159 -17.74 16.22 0.71
C THR A 159 -19.00 16.92 0.23
N VAL A 160 -18.82 18.16 -0.21
CA VAL A 160 -19.85 18.99 -0.83
C VAL A 160 -19.31 19.58 -2.14
N PRO A 161 -20.17 19.88 -3.13
CA PRO A 161 -19.71 20.17 -4.49
C PRO A 161 -19.00 21.52 -4.62
N SER A 162 -19.21 22.45 -3.69
CA SER A 162 -18.59 23.78 -3.70
C SER A 162 -18.37 24.32 -2.29
N VAL A 163 -17.49 25.32 -2.16
CA VAL A 163 -17.30 26.03 -0.88
C VAL A 163 -18.59 26.73 -0.45
N GLU A 164 -19.40 27.19 -1.41
CA GLU A 164 -20.72 27.75 -1.16
C GLU A 164 -21.65 26.73 -0.48
N GLU A 165 -21.68 25.48 -0.95
CA GLU A 165 -22.46 24.42 -0.29
C GLU A 165 -21.92 24.08 1.11
N ALA A 166 -20.60 24.13 1.30
CA ALA A 166 -20.00 23.97 2.63
C ALA A 166 -20.46 25.05 3.60
N LEU A 167 -20.60 26.27 3.10
CA LEU A 167 -21.10 27.39 3.86
C LEU A 167 -22.62 27.32 4.07
N ASN A 168 -23.39 26.87 3.07
CA ASN A 168 -24.82 26.60 3.22
C ASN A 168 -25.08 25.57 4.33
N CYS A 169 -24.19 24.58 4.48
CA CYS A 169 -24.22 23.66 5.61
C CYS A 169 -24.06 24.40 6.95
N LEU A 170 -23.08 25.31 7.08
CA LEU A 170 -22.91 26.13 8.29
C LEU A 170 -24.12 27.02 8.56
N LEU A 171 -24.70 27.66 7.55
CA LEU A 171 -25.91 28.48 7.73
C LEU A 171 -27.10 27.66 8.20
N TRP A 172 -27.31 26.47 7.61
CA TRP A 172 -28.35 25.56 8.03
C TRP A 172 -28.19 25.15 9.50
N ARG A 173 -26.95 24.94 9.97
CA ARG A 173 -26.66 24.70 11.39
C ARG A 173 -26.94 25.93 12.26
N CYS A 174 -26.45 27.12 11.87
CA CYS A 174 -26.60 28.36 12.65
C CYS A 174 -28.07 28.81 12.77
N ARG A 175 -28.81 28.82 11.67
CA ARG A 175 -30.17 29.40 11.63
C ARG A 175 -31.28 28.38 11.77
N GLY A 176 -31.09 27.18 11.22
CA GLY A 176 -32.10 26.12 11.31
C GLY A 176 -32.04 25.41 12.65
N ASP A 177 -30.88 24.84 12.97
CA ASP A 177 -30.77 23.87 14.05
C ASP A 177 -30.46 24.49 15.40
N ALA A 178 -29.44 25.35 15.47
CA ALA A 178 -29.00 26.01 16.70
C ALA A 178 -30.12 26.82 17.36
N MET A 179 -30.79 27.68 16.57
CA MET A 179 -31.89 28.50 17.06
C MET A 179 -33.04 27.64 17.58
N ARG A 180 -33.44 26.61 16.83
CA ARG A 180 -34.50 25.68 17.25
C ARG A 180 -34.12 24.95 18.53
N ASN A 181 -32.89 24.44 18.64
CA ASN A 181 -32.42 23.67 19.79
C ASN A 181 -32.32 24.56 21.03
N SER A 182 -31.79 25.77 20.89
CA SER A 182 -31.66 26.71 22.02
C SER A 182 -33.00 27.23 22.52
N VAL A 183 -33.93 27.61 21.62
CA VAL A 183 -35.29 28.03 22.01
C VAL A 183 -35.99 26.90 22.76
N ASN A 184 -35.93 25.66 22.26
CA ASN A 184 -36.54 24.52 22.94
C ASN A 184 -35.86 24.18 24.28
N ALA A 185 -34.53 24.29 24.37
CA ALA A 185 -33.80 24.06 25.61
C ALA A 185 -34.17 25.08 26.69
N PHE A 186 -34.27 26.36 26.32
CA PHE A 186 -34.71 27.43 27.21
C PHE A 186 -36.19 27.27 27.60
N ALA A 187 -37.07 27.02 26.63
CA ALA A 187 -38.51 26.86 26.87
C ALA A 187 -38.82 25.69 27.82
N ARG A 188 -38.11 24.56 27.72
CA ARG A 188 -38.26 23.42 28.65
C ARG A 188 -37.88 23.74 30.10
N SER A 189 -37.16 24.83 30.35
CA SER A 189 -36.90 25.29 31.72
C SER A 189 -38.09 26.04 32.33
N LEU A 190 -39.05 26.48 31.50
CA LEU A 190 -40.20 27.31 31.89
C LEU A 190 -41.56 26.63 31.68
N TYR A 191 -41.63 25.69 30.74
CA TYR A 191 -42.84 24.96 30.33
C TYR A 191 -42.64 23.45 30.42
N SER A 192 -43.74 22.72 30.62
CA SER A 192 -43.75 21.27 30.60
C SER A 192 -43.73 20.71 29.18
N ASP A 193 -43.28 19.45 29.02
CA ASP A 193 -43.23 18.78 27.71
C ASP A 193 -44.60 18.68 27.02
N LYS A 194 -45.70 18.68 27.79
CA LYS A 194 -47.06 18.65 27.25
C LYS A 194 -47.44 19.97 26.59
N GLU A 195 -47.00 21.10 27.16
CA GLU A 195 -47.30 22.44 26.66
C GLU A 195 -46.54 22.75 25.37
N LEU A 196 -45.31 22.21 25.24
CA LEU A 196 -44.46 22.38 24.07
C LEU A 196 -44.76 21.38 22.93
N HIS A 197 -45.64 20.40 23.15
CA HIS A 197 -45.90 19.34 22.18
C HIS A 197 -46.53 19.90 20.88
N LYS A 198 -45.90 19.58 19.75
CA LYS A 198 -46.29 20.02 18.39
C LYS A 198 -46.29 21.55 18.16
N LYS A 199 -45.63 22.32 19.03
CA LYS A 199 -45.42 23.76 18.82
C LYS A 199 -44.27 24.03 17.87
N THR A 200 -44.44 25.02 17.00
CA THR A 200 -43.40 25.58 16.15
C THR A 200 -42.51 26.54 16.94
N VAL A 201 -41.29 26.80 16.46
CA VAL A 201 -40.35 27.73 17.13
C VAL A 201 -40.98 29.11 17.30
N LYS A 202 -41.74 29.58 16.31
CA LYS A 202 -42.46 30.87 16.35
C LYS A 202 -43.50 30.88 17.47
N GLU A 203 -44.34 29.86 17.57
CA GLU A 203 -45.33 29.75 18.64
C GLU A 203 -44.70 29.70 20.02
N VAL A 204 -43.56 29.02 20.19
CA VAL A 204 -42.82 28.98 21.46
C VAL A 204 -42.25 30.36 21.84
N LEU A 205 -41.76 31.12 20.86
CA LEU A 205 -41.30 32.50 21.08
C LEU A 205 -42.46 33.43 21.45
N ASP A 206 -43.60 33.30 20.77
CA ASP A 206 -44.81 34.06 21.10
C ASP A 206 -45.30 33.71 22.52
N MET A 207 -45.28 32.43 22.91
CA MET A 207 -45.59 32.00 24.29
C MET A 207 -44.65 32.62 25.32
N LEU A 208 -43.33 32.66 25.06
CA LEU A 208 -42.34 33.28 25.96
C LEU A 208 -42.62 34.78 26.16
N ARG A 209 -42.94 35.48 25.07
CA ARG A 209 -43.26 36.91 25.09
C ARG A 209 -44.58 37.20 25.79
N GLU A 210 -45.65 36.50 25.40
CA GLU A 210 -47.02 36.80 25.85
C GLU A 210 -47.31 36.29 27.26
N GLU A 211 -46.87 35.08 27.60
CA GLU A 211 -47.22 34.44 28.88
C GLU A 211 -46.22 34.72 29.99
N LYS A 212 -44.93 34.89 29.65
CA LYS A 212 -43.85 35.11 30.63
C LYS A 212 -43.25 36.51 30.57
N GLY A 213 -43.55 37.30 29.53
CA GLY A 213 -42.97 38.64 29.36
C GLY A 213 -41.45 38.61 29.08
N ILE A 214 -40.94 37.50 28.54
CA ILE A 214 -39.50 37.29 28.31
C ILE A 214 -39.20 37.44 26.82
N GLU A 215 -38.40 38.45 26.47
CA GLU A 215 -37.75 38.50 25.15
C GLU A 215 -36.58 37.53 25.13
N TYR A 216 -36.71 36.45 24.34
CA TYR A 216 -35.74 35.35 24.30
C TYR A 216 -34.32 35.81 23.98
N GLU A 217 -34.13 36.72 23.03
CA GLU A 217 -32.79 37.19 22.63
C GLU A 217 -32.05 37.94 23.74
N ASP A 218 -32.77 38.56 24.68
CA ASP A 218 -32.20 39.30 25.81
C ASP A 218 -31.98 38.39 27.03
N ALA A 219 -32.71 37.27 27.09
CA ALA A 219 -32.73 36.36 28.24
C ALA A 219 -31.66 35.26 28.20
N VAL A 220 -31.02 35.01 27.06
CA VAL A 220 -29.99 33.96 26.90
C VAL A 220 -28.66 34.54 26.42
N PRO A 221 -27.52 33.90 26.75
CA PRO A 221 -26.23 34.33 26.23
C PRO A 221 -26.19 34.35 24.70
N ARG A 222 -25.46 35.30 24.11
CA ARG A 222 -25.40 35.47 22.64
C ARG A 222 -24.98 34.21 21.89
N TRP A 223 -24.00 33.48 22.43
CA TRP A 223 -23.51 32.21 21.89
C TRP A 223 -24.56 31.08 21.96
N ALA A 224 -25.52 31.15 22.89
CA ALA A 224 -26.56 30.13 23.01
C ALA A 224 -27.56 30.22 21.84
N VAL A 225 -27.80 31.43 21.31
CA VAL A 225 -28.82 31.68 20.27
C VAL A 225 -28.44 31.03 18.94
N GLU A 226 -27.26 31.32 18.42
CA GLU A 226 -26.82 30.94 17.05
C GLU A 226 -25.49 30.17 17.05
N GLY A 227 -25.02 29.71 18.21
CA GLY A 227 -23.69 29.12 18.35
C GLY A 227 -22.55 30.14 18.26
N SER A 228 -21.33 29.62 18.11
CA SER A 228 -20.12 30.44 17.98
C SER A 228 -19.24 29.96 16.83
N LEU A 229 -18.69 30.94 16.10
CA LEU A 229 -17.79 30.72 14.98
C LEU A 229 -16.35 31.04 15.40
N VAL A 230 -15.41 30.14 15.08
CA VAL A 230 -13.98 30.31 15.34
C VAL A 230 -13.24 30.33 14.02
N LYS A 231 -12.53 31.42 13.75
CA LYS A 231 -11.75 31.62 12.51
C LYS A 231 -10.39 32.22 12.78
N TRP A 232 -9.48 32.09 11.82
CA TRP A 232 -8.19 32.78 11.87
C TRP A 232 -8.33 34.26 11.50
N GLU A 233 -7.67 35.13 12.26
CA GLU A 233 -7.57 36.57 12.03
C GLU A 233 -6.09 36.97 12.06
N GLN A 234 -5.66 37.74 11.08
CA GLN A 234 -4.39 38.44 11.12
C GLN A 234 -4.53 39.75 11.88
N PHE A 235 -3.61 40.00 12.80
CA PHE A 235 -3.55 41.26 13.54
C PHE A 235 -2.10 41.76 13.59
N GLU A 236 -1.97 43.07 13.67
CA GLU A 236 -0.68 43.72 13.87
C GLU A 236 -0.24 43.55 15.32
N HIS A 237 0.93 42.96 15.51
CA HIS A 237 1.55 42.80 16.82
C HIS A 237 2.83 43.60 16.88
N GLU A 238 2.89 44.57 17.78
CA GLU A 238 4.12 45.27 18.13
C GLU A 238 5.01 44.34 18.97
N GLY A 239 6.08 43.85 18.35
CA GLY A 239 7.08 43.02 19.01
C GLY A 239 8.45 43.69 18.98
N VAL A 240 9.34 43.30 19.89
CA VAL A 240 10.74 43.72 19.86
C VAL A 240 11.55 42.63 19.19
N ASN A 241 12.31 42.95 18.13
CA ASN A 241 13.18 41.97 17.47
C ASN A 241 14.32 41.59 18.42
N PRO A 242 14.44 40.30 18.84
CA PRO A 242 15.44 39.90 19.84
C PRO A 242 16.89 40.03 19.36
N LYS A 243 17.15 40.24 18.06
CA LYS A 243 18.49 40.47 17.52
C LYS A 243 18.87 41.95 17.38
N THR A 244 17.91 42.84 17.18
CA THR A 244 18.17 44.28 16.93
C THR A 244 17.66 45.20 18.03
N GLY A 245 16.79 44.71 18.94
CA GLY A 245 16.21 45.50 20.03
C GLY A 245 15.18 46.54 19.58
N GLU A 246 14.91 46.64 18.28
CA GLU A 246 13.95 47.60 17.71
C GLU A 246 12.51 47.09 17.82
N LYS A 247 11.59 48.03 18.08
CA LYS A 247 10.14 47.78 18.00
C LYS A 247 9.77 47.66 16.53
N ALA A 248 9.27 46.48 16.15
CA ALA A 248 8.80 46.20 14.81
C ALA A 248 7.34 45.72 14.87
N VAL A 249 6.52 46.25 13.97
CA VAL A 249 5.16 45.76 13.74
C VAL A 249 5.27 44.48 12.91
N ALA A 250 4.87 43.35 13.47
CA ALA A 250 4.82 42.07 12.77
C ALA A 250 3.37 41.60 12.65
N ILE A 251 2.98 41.13 11.47
CA ILE A 251 1.67 40.50 11.28
C ILE A 251 1.71 39.12 11.94
N ARG A 252 0.78 38.88 12.87
CA ARG A 252 0.62 37.59 13.54
C ARG A 252 -0.81 37.09 13.33
N THR A 253 -0.98 35.78 13.39
CA THR A 253 -2.29 35.14 13.28
C THR A 253 -2.78 34.72 14.66
N ARG A 254 -4.03 35.04 14.99
CA ARG A 254 -4.74 34.53 16.18
C ARG A 254 -6.08 33.94 15.77
N THR A 255 -6.68 33.13 16.65
CA THR A 255 -8.06 32.70 16.50
C THR A 255 -9.00 33.79 17.04
N ARG A 256 -9.98 34.20 16.24
CA ARG A 256 -11.07 35.09 16.64
C ARG A 256 -12.36 34.28 16.78
N VAL A 257 -13.06 34.51 17.89
CA VAL A 257 -14.38 33.91 18.18
C VAL A 257 -15.45 34.97 17.93
N GLU A 258 -16.49 34.60 17.19
CA GLU A 258 -17.66 35.43 16.93
C GLU A 258 -18.90 34.76 17.55
N ASP A 259 -19.40 35.34 18.65
CA ASP A 259 -20.59 34.88 19.37
C ASP A 259 -21.86 35.50 18.77
N ARG A 260 -22.23 34.94 17.62
CA ARG A 260 -23.49 35.04 16.84
C ARG A 260 -23.10 34.54 15.45
N GLY A 261 -23.56 33.35 15.07
CA GLY A 261 -23.25 32.73 13.78
C GLY A 261 -23.47 33.63 12.56
N VAL A 262 -23.09 33.16 11.37
CA VAL A 262 -23.15 33.96 10.15
C VAL A 262 -24.61 34.29 9.79
N LYS A 263 -24.96 35.59 9.67
CA LYS A 263 -26.32 36.06 9.32
C LYS A 263 -26.54 36.24 7.82
N GLU A 264 -25.52 36.68 7.10
CA GLU A 264 -25.52 36.86 5.65
C GLU A 264 -24.11 36.58 5.11
N PHE A 265 -24.03 36.05 3.89
CA PHE A 265 -22.75 35.84 3.22
C PHE A 265 -22.23 37.15 2.63
N SER A 266 -20.99 37.48 2.95
CA SER A 266 -20.20 38.48 2.25
C SER A 266 -18.80 37.91 2.02
N ASP A 267 -18.12 38.30 0.94
CA ASP A 267 -16.73 37.90 0.69
C ASP A 267 -15.78 38.25 1.85
N GLY A 268 -16.13 39.27 2.64
CA GLY A 268 -15.41 39.65 3.87
C GLY A 268 -15.56 38.64 5.02
N ASN A 269 -16.67 37.87 5.06
CA ASN A 269 -16.88 36.79 6.02
C ASN A 269 -16.13 35.50 5.62
N LEU A 270 -15.70 35.41 4.36
CA LEU A 270 -15.15 34.21 3.69
C LEU A 270 -13.63 34.25 3.55
N ARG A 271 -13.01 35.44 3.45
CA ARG A 271 -11.56 35.61 3.42
C ARG A 271 -10.93 35.28 4.78
N SER A 272 -10.68 34.00 5.03
CA SER A 272 -9.58 33.61 5.90
C SER A 272 -8.29 34.05 5.20
N THR A 273 -7.58 35.02 5.75
CA THR A 273 -6.21 35.31 5.37
C THR A 273 -5.40 34.01 5.45
N GLU A 274 -5.00 33.44 4.32
CA GLU A 274 -4.13 32.27 4.28
C GLU A 274 -2.88 32.51 5.16
N PRO A 275 -2.42 31.52 5.94
CA PRO A 275 -1.08 31.58 6.50
C PRO A 275 -0.07 31.41 5.36
N GLN A 276 0.29 32.50 4.67
CA GLN A 276 1.44 32.51 3.77
C GLN A 276 2.70 32.18 4.59
N LYS A 277 3.19 30.94 4.46
CA LYS A 277 4.56 30.60 4.81
C LYS A 277 5.49 31.28 3.81
N SER A 278 5.95 32.49 4.13
CA SER A 278 7.08 33.12 3.44
C SER A 278 8.39 32.46 3.89
N TYR A 279 8.87 31.47 3.14
CA TYR A 279 10.30 31.24 3.01
C TYR A 279 10.73 31.86 1.68
N SER A 280 11.43 32.99 1.76
CA SER A 280 12.03 33.63 0.60
C SER A 280 13.20 32.79 0.07
N LEU A 281 13.02 32.19 -1.11
CA LEU A 281 14.13 31.86 -2.00
C LEU A 281 14.01 32.80 -3.21
N ALA A 282 14.76 33.90 -3.13
CA ALA A 282 14.94 34.81 -4.25
C ALA A 282 15.83 34.13 -5.30
N ILE A 283 15.30 33.82 -6.49
CA ILE A 283 16.10 33.69 -7.71
C ILE A 283 15.33 34.32 -8.88
N PHE A 284 16.02 35.27 -9.50
CA PHE A 284 15.64 36.05 -10.68
C PHE A 284 15.33 35.18 -11.91
N ASN A 285 14.44 35.70 -12.75
CA ASN A 285 14.15 35.27 -14.12
C ASN A 285 15.41 34.95 -14.96
N LEU A 286 15.43 33.77 -15.58
CA LEU A 286 16.07 33.50 -16.88
C LEU A 286 15.27 32.38 -17.60
N PRO A 287 15.21 32.36 -18.95
CA PRO A 287 14.17 31.68 -19.71
C PRO A 287 14.44 30.19 -19.97
N LEU A 288 13.34 29.50 -20.28
CA LEU A 288 13.22 28.16 -20.87
C LEU A 288 14.30 27.90 -21.93
N ASP A 289 15.16 26.91 -21.68
CA ASP A 289 15.54 25.91 -22.67
C ASP A 289 16.42 24.80 -22.07
N LYS A 290 16.19 23.58 -22.58
CA LYS A 290 16.96 22.33 -22.47
C LYS A 290 16.50 21.28 -21.44
N MET A 291 15.95 20.23 -22.05
CA MET A 291 16.27 18.81 -21.84
C MET A 291 15.63 18.07 -20.65
N GLY A 292 14.70 17.17 -21.01
CA GLY A 292 14.89 15.76 -20.68
C GLY A 292 14.15 15.26 -19.45
N TYR A 293 12.99 14.65 -19.68
CA TYR A 293 12.38 13.68 -18.77
C TYR A 293 13.32 12.50 -18.50
N THR A 294 13.51 12.16 -17.23
CA THR A 294 13.59 10.75 -16.79
C THR A 294 13.11 10.61 -15.34
N ARG A 295 12.09 9.77 -15.16
CA ARG A 295 11.61 9.24 -13.88
C ARG A 295 12.75 8.56 -13.12
N LEU A 296 12.81 8.77 -11.81
CA LEU A 296 13.39 7.79 -10.89
C LEU A 296 12.42 7.58 -9.73
N ASP A 297 12.12 6.30 -9.56
CA ASP A 297 11.18 5.73 -8.63
C ASP A 297 11.56 5.93 -7.17
N GLU A 298 10.50 5.87 -6.38
CA GLU A 298 10.40 5.72 -4.95
C GLU A 298 11.41 4.73 -4.37
N ASN A 299 11.96 5.05 -3.20
CA ASN A 299 12.19 4.02 -2.19
C ASN A 299 12.39 4.58 -0.77
N ILE A 300 11.54 4.05 0.13
CA ILE A 300 11.85 3.57 1.49
C ILE A 300 11.79 4.60 2.64
N GLN A 301 10.58 4.68 3.19
CA GLN A 301 10.24 4.35 4.59
C GLN A 301 11.38 3.91 5.54
N GLN A 302 11.59 4.63 6.66
CA GLN A 302 11.46 4.17 8.06
C GLN A 302 12.35 4.95 9.04
N LEU A 303 11.69 5.64 9.98
CA LEU A 303 12.19 5.99 11.30
C LEU A 303 11.76 4.90 12.29
N PRO A 304 12.56 4.60 13.33
CA PRO A 304 12.03 4.21 14.62
C PRO A 304 12.40 5.22 15.72
N GLN A 305 11.34 5.70 16.37
CA GLN A 305 11.17 6.08 17.78
C GLN A 305 12.41 6.28 18.67
N GLU A 306 12.52 7.48 19.24
CA GLU A 306 13.02 7.66 20.61
C GLU A 306 12.05 8.49 21.46
N ARG A 307 11.96 8.08 22.72
CA ARG A 307 11.10 8.60 23.79
C ARG A 307 11.61 9.96 24.27
N GLY A 308 10.71 10.90 24.49
CA GLY A 308 10.93 12.05 25.36
C GLY A 308 9.95 12.00 26.53
N LEU A 309 10.46 11.83 27.75
CA LEU A 309 9.74 12.12 28.99
C LEU A 309 10.65 13.04 29.80
N HIS A 310 10.12 14.23 30.12
CA HIS A 310 10.32 15.09 31.31
C HIS A 310 11.74 15.25 31.92
N GLN A 311 12.22 16.41 32.37
CA GLN A 311 11.56 17.63 32.85
C GLN A 311 12.63 18.72 33.01
N MET A 312 12.25 19.99 32.83
CA MET A 312 13.02 21.18 33.21
C MET A 312 13.06 21.38 34.73
N LYS A 313 14.20 21.86 35.26
CA LYS A 313 14.38 23.08 36.08
C LYS A 313 15.83 23.14 36.59
N SER A 314 16.62 24.11 36.12
CA SER A 314 16.93 25.40 36.81
C SER A 314 18.09 25.24 37.81
N TYR A 315 19.15 26.03 37.85
CA TYR A 315 19.22 27.50 37.89
C TYR A 315 20.67 27.95 37.58
N SER A 316 20.80 29.16 37.00
CA SER A 316 21.86 30.20 37.06
C SER A 316 23.23 29.85 37.67
N ASP A 317 24.37 30.42 37.31
CA ASP A 317 24.78 31.80 36.96
C ASP A 317 26.33 31.66 36.84
N SER A 318 27.17 32.41 36.14
CA SER A 318 27.16 33.83 35.84
C SER A 318 28.47 34.17 35.08
N ARG A 319 28.42 35.27 34.33
CA ARG A 319 29.53 36.17 33.89
C ARG A 319 30.54 35.64 32.86
N ALA A 320 31.07 36.47 31.96
CA ALA A 320 30.76 37.80 31.45
C ALA A 320 31.79 38.09 30.34
N ASN A 321 31.32 38.77 29.28
CA ASN A 321 31.97 39.84 28.49
C ASN A 321 33.51 39.85 28.38
N PHE A 322 34.03 39.88 27.14
CA PHE A 322 34.26 41.15 26.42
C PHE A 322 34.78 40.88 25.00
N GLU A 323 34.15 41.53 24.03
CA GLU A 323 34.65 41.72 22.66
C GLU A 323 35.82 42.72 22.62
N SER A 324 36.73 42.54 21.68
CA SER A 324 37.34 43.56 20.79
C SER A 324 38.53 42.92 20.07
N ILE A 325 38.94 43.20 18.84
CA ILE A 325 38.53 43.97 17.65
C ILE A 325 39.48 43.42 16.53
N PRO A 326 39.15 43.54 15.23
CA PRO A 326 39.86 42.89 14.14
C PRO A 326 40.89 43.78 13.40
N GLN A 327 41.68 43.13 12.53
CA GLN A 327 42.35 43.61 11.29
C GLN A 327 43.60 44.51 11.32
N GLY A 328 44.46 44.24 10.33
CA GLY A 328 45.57 45.05 9.81
C GLY A 328 46.78 44.15 9.53
N TYR A 329 47.38 44.04 8.35
CA TYR A 329 47.41 44.90 7.17
C TYR A 329 47.99 44.06 6.01
N GLY A 330 47.47 44.22 4.80
CA GLY A 330 48.24 43.98 3.57
C GLY A 330 48.72 45.33 3.04
N ASP A 331 49.88 45.36 2.39
CA ASP A 331 50.18 46.37 1.37
C ASP A 331 51.23 45.80 0.39
N ASP A 332 50.80 45.77 -0.86
CA ASP A 332 51.47 45.91 -2.15
C ASP A 332 53.00 46.07 -2.21
N PHE A 333 53.63 45.43 -3.21
CA PHE A 333 54.25 46.14 -4.35
C PHE A 333 54.64 45.16 -5.47
N GLN A 334 54.16 45.47 -6.68
CA GLN A 334 54.54 44.83 -7.96
C GLN A 334 55.98 45.18 -8.36
N GLN A 335 56.70 44.23 -8.97
CA GLN A 335 57.37 44.49 -10.27
C GLN A 335 57.75 43.21 -11.04
N TYR A 336 57.70 43.37 -12.35
CA TYR A 336 57.70 42.39 -13.44
C TYR A 336 59.10 41.86 -13.84
N THR A 337 59.06 40.86 -14.73
CA THR A 337 60.11 40.30 -15.63
C THR A 337 60.99 39.20 -15.03
N GLY A 338 61.24 38.03 -15.62
CA GLY A 338 60.97 37.45 -16.94
C GLY A 338 62.14 36.52 -17.32
N TYR A 339 61.89 35.23 -17.60
CA TYR A 339 62.64 34.21 -18.39
C TYR A 339 64.19 34.17 -18.30
N ASP A 340 64.97 33.08 -18.21
CA ASP A 340 64.87 31.60 -18.34
C ASP A 340 66.34 31.08 -18.16
N PRO A 341 66.76 29.89 -18.64
CA PRO A 341 66.84 28.57 -18.00
C PRO A 341 68.26 28.14 -17.55
N MET A 342 68.33 26.93 -16.97
CA MET A 342 69.50 26.06 -16.74
C MET A 342 70.54 26.48 -15.68
N ASN A 343 70.49 25.83 -14.51
CA ASN A 343 71.66 25.13 -14.01
C ASN A 343 71.28 23.99 -13.04
N THR A 344 71.56 22.77 -13.48
CA THR A 344 71.65 21.56 -12.67
C THR A 344 72.76 21.70 -11.64
N GLN A 345 72.44 21.68 -10.35
CA GLN A 345 73.40 21.28 -9.33
C GLN A 345 72.96 19.97 -8.67
N SER A 346 73.80 18.97 -8.93
CA SER A 346 73.87 17.64 -8.36
C SER A 346 73.85 17.64 -6.83
N TYR A 347 72.86 16.96 -6.24
CA TYR A 347 73.01 16.38 -4.91
C TYR A 347 73.55 14.96 -5.07
N ALA A 348 74.88 14.81 -4.93
CA ALA A 348 75.50 13.51 -4.72
C ALA A 348 75.26 13.06 -3.26
N PRO A 349 74.96 11.78 -3.01
CA PRO A 349 74.94 11.24 -1.65
C PRO A 349 76.37 11.15 -1.09
N PRO A 350 76.59 11.36 0.22
CA PRO A 350 77.92 11.22 0.80
C PRO A 350 78.39 9.77 0.71
N THR A 351 79.51 9.57 0.02
CA THR A 351 80.32 8.35 0.07
C THR A 351 81.12 8.33 1.37
N GLY A 352 80.79 7.41 2.27
CA GLY A 352 81.61 7.05 3.42
C GLY A 352 81.49 5.55 3.68
N PRO A 353 82.57 4.84 4.07
CA PRO A 353 82.49 3.44 4.43
C PRO A 353 81.69 3.26 5.73
N PRO A 354 81.06 2.10 5.96
CA PRO A 354 80.24 1.85 7.14
C PRO A 354 81.10 2.05 8.42
N PRO A 355 80.54 2.63 9.50
CA PRO A 355 81.29 2.81 10.74
C PRO A 355 81.70 1.45 11.29
N GLY A 356 83.03 1.32 11.47
CA GLY A 356 83.69 0.11 11.94
C GLY A 356 83.32 -0.27 13.37
N SER A 357 83.67 -1.52 13.70
CA SER A 357 83.58 -2.14 15.02
C SER A 357 84.07 -1.22 16.15
N PRO A 358 83.33 -1.11 17.27
CA PRO A 358 83.77 -0.27 18.37
C PRO A 358 85.00 -0.88 19.05
N LYS A 359 86.07 -0.07 19.12
CA LYS A 359 87.27 -0.34 19.93
C LYS A 359 86.92 -0.32 21.41
N LYS A 360 87.57 -1.22 22.17
CA LYS A 360 87.55 -1.31 23.64
C LYS A 360 87.93 0.03 24.29
N GLY A 361 87.14 0.42 25.29
CA GLY A 361 87.56 1.30 26.38
C GLY A 361 87.19 2.78 26.22
N GLN A 362 85.96 3.14 26.58
CA GLN A 362 85.60 4.35 27.34
C GLN A 362 84.10 4.31 27.70
N PRO A 363 83.70 4.55 28.95
CA PRO A 363 82.30 4.56 29.35
C PRO A 363 81.66 5.89 28.93
N ARG A 364 80.60 5.84 28.13
CA ARG A 364 79.67 6.96 27.97
C ARG A 364 78.40 6.63 28.74
N GLU A 365 78.11 7.44 29.75
CA GLU A 365 76.84 7.46 30.48
C GLU A 365 75.69 7.55 29.48
N ILE A 366 74.84 6.51 29.46
CA ILE A 366 73.53 6.59 28.83
C ILE A 366 72.58 7.13 29.89
N GLN A 367 72.25 8.40 29.71
CA GLN A 367 71.30 9.17 30.50
C GLN A 367 69.96 8.42 30.57
N GLU A 368 69.50 8.16 31.79
CA GLU A 368 68.24 7.52 32.12
C GLU A 368 67.04 8.22 31.47
N TYR A 369 66.42 7.59 30.48
CA TYR A 369 65.06 7.91 30.03
C TYR A 369 64.25 6.64 29.74
N HIS A 370 64.34 5.63 30.62
CA HIS A 370 63.36 4.55 30.67
C HIS A 370 62.41 4.79 31.85
N ARG A 371 61.31 5.50 31.57
CA ARG A 371 60.17 5.61 32.48
C ARG A 371 59.59 4.20 32.68
N GLN A 372 59.96 3.54 33.77
CA GLN A 372 59.32 2.29 34.19
C GLN A 372 57.82 2.55 34.41
N LEU A 373 56.97 1.97 33.58
CA LEU A 373 55.53 1.93 33.82
C LEU A 373 55.26 1.10 35.08
N PRO A 374 54.53 1.61 36.09
CA PRO A 374 54.35 0.92 37.36
C PRO A 374 53.59 -0.40 37.20
N SER A 375 54.06 -1.43 37.90
CA SER A 375 53.63 -2.83 37.84
C SER A 375 52.14 -3.08 38.15
N ALA A 376 51.42 -2.11 38.72
CA ALA A 376 50.00 -2.21 39.04
C ALA A 376 49.10 -2.39 37.80
N LYS A 377 49.51 -1.95 36.60
CA LYS A 377 48.74 -2.18 35.35
C LYS A 377 48.82 -3.61 34.81
N VAL A 378 49.75 -4.43 35.29
CA VAL A 378 49.96 -5.80 34.78
C VAL A 378 48.91 -6.79 35.32
N TRP A 379 48.30 -6.51 36.48
CA TRP A 379 47.26 -7.38 37.05
C TRP A 379 45.90 -7.24 36.34
N ALA A 380 45.54 -6.04 35.88
CA ALA A 380 44.36 -5.79 35.05
C ALA A 380 44.48 -6.44 33.65
N MET A 381 45.71 -6.58 33.12
CA MET A 381 45.98 -7.22 31.84
C MET A 381 45.70 -8.73 31.84
N ASN A 382 45.75 -9.43 32.98
CA ASN A 382 45.46 -10.87 33.02
C ASN A 382 43.96 -11.17 32.90
N ARG A 383 43.07 -10.42 33.57
CA ARG A 383 41.62 -10.58 33.39
C ARG A 383 41.17 -10.22 31.97
N LEU A 384 41.72 -9.15 31.40
CA LEU A 384 41.43 -8.73 30.03
C LEU A 384 41.90 -9.78 29.01
N ARG A 385 43.09 -10.38 29.20
CA ARG A 385 43.59 -11.48 28.36
C ARG A 385 42.70 -12.73 28.43
N SER A 386 42.25 -13.11 29.63
CA SER A 386 41.30 -14.23 29.79
C SER A 386 39.96 -13.94 29.11
N PHE A 387 39.44 -12.71 29.22
CA PHE A 387 38.21 -12.30 28.54
C PHE A 387 38.34 -12.36 27.01
N ILE A 388 39.43 -11.84 26.46
CA ILE A 388 39.73 -11.89 25.01
C ILE A 388 39.82 -13.34 24.52
N LEU A 389 40.44 -14.24 25.31
CA LEU A 389 40.54 -15.66 24.98
C LEU A 389 39.16 -16.32 24.89
N VAL A 390 38.29 -16.08 25.87
CA VAL A 390 36.92 -16.62 25.87
C VAL A 390 36.12 -16.06 24.69
N PHE A 391 36.20 -14.76 24.43
CA PHE A 391 35.55 -14.13 23.28
C PHE A 391 36.02 -14.75 21.95
N ASP A 392 37.33 -14.94 21.78
CA ASP A 392 37.87 -15.58 20.58
C ASP A 392 37.37 -17.01 20.45
N ILE A 393 37.34 -17.83 21.52
CA ILE A 393 36.83 -19.21 21.44
C ILE A 393 35.37 -19.21 20.97
N VAL A 394 34.52 -18.37 21.56
CA VAL A 394 33.10 -18.25 21.19
C VAL A 394 32.97 -17.79 19.73
N PHE A 395 33.70 -16.75 19.32
CA PHE A 395 33.63 -16.22 17.97
C PHE A 395 34.09 -17.22 16.90
N HIS A 396 35.17 -17.97 17.17
CA HIS A 396 35.66 -19.01 16.25
C HIS A 396 34.74 -20.25 16.21
N SER A 397 33.85 -20.43 17.19
CA SER A 397 32.80 -21.47 17.18
C SER A 397 31.51 -21.06 16.46
N SER A 398 31.40 -19.80 16.02
CA SER A 398 30.17 -19.30 15.37
C SER A 398 29.73 -20.09 14.12
N PRO A 399 30.61 -20.68 13.28
CA PRO A 399 30.15 -21.46 12.12
C PRO A 399 29.33 -22.72 12.47
N LEU A 400 29.41 -23.23 13.70
CA LEU A 400 28.57 -24.33 14.19
C LEU A 400 27.07 -24.03 14.08
N MET A 401 26.66 -22.75 14.18
CA MET A 401 25.25 -22.39 14.07
C MET A 401 24.69 -22.69 12.66
N PHE A 402 25.49 -22.49 11.61
CA PHE A 402 25.07 -22.77 10.23
C PHE A 402 24.98 -24.27 9.95
N ILE A 403 25.85 -25.07 10.58
CA ILE A 403 25.78 -26.53 10.53
C ILE A 403 24.50 -27.02 11.25
N ALA A 404 24.17 -26.43 12.39
CA ALA A 404 22.94 -26.73 13.12
C ALA A 404 21.70 -26.36 12.29
N LEU A 405 21.65 -25.16 11.69
CA LEU A 405 20.56 -24.72 10.83
C LEU A 405 20.36 -25.66 9.64
N ALA A 406 21.44 -26.05 8.96
CA ALA A 406 21.39 -27.01 7.85
C ALA A 406 20.80 -28.37 8.30
N SER A 407 21.23 -28.85 9.47
CA SER A 407 20.79 -30.14 10.03
C SER A 407 19.32 -30.13 10.46
N ILE A 408 18.84 -29.01 11.00
CA ILE A 408 17.43 -28.84 11.37
C ILE A 408 16.56 -28.81 10.12
N ALA A 409 16.98 -28.09 9.07
CA ALA A 409 16.26 -28.04 7.80
C ALA A 409 16.05 -29.46 7.21
N ALA A 410 17.11 -30.28 7.19
CA ALA A 410 17.03 -31.65 6.70
C ALA A 410 16.08 -32.56 7.54
N ARG A 411 15.83 -32.24 8.81
CA ARG A 411 14.89 -32.99 9.68
C ARG A 411 13.42 -32.61 9.48
N ILE A 412 13.16 -31.47 8.87
CA ILE A 412 11.80 -30.94 8.63
C ILE A 412 11.30 -31.33 7.22
N ASP A 413 12.20 -31.77 6.34
CA ASP A 413 11.88 -32.29 5.01
C ASP A 413 10.75 -33.33 5.06
N GLY A 414 9.69 -33.11 4.28
CA GLY A 414 8.53 -33.98 4.20
C GLY A 414 7.50 -33.84 5.33
N LYS A 415 7.66 -32.87 6.24
CA LYS A 415 6.66 -32.58 7.30
C LYS A 415 5.74 -31.43 6.92
N GLU A 416 4.51 -31.48 7.41
CA GLU A 416 3.52 -30.41 7.27
C GLU A 416 4.04 -29.09 7.83
N VAL A 417 3.58 -27.98 7.23
CA VAL A 417 3.94 -26.64 7.68
C VAL A 417 3.55 -26.45 9.15
N SER A 418 4.56 -26.22 9.99
CA SER A 418 4.43 -26.03 11.42
C SER A 418 5.10 -24.72 11.84
N GLN A 419 4.67 -24.15 12.97
CA GLN A 419 5.23 -22.92 13.53
C GLN A 419 6.75 -22.99 13.75
N TYR A 420 7.28 -24.19 14.02
CA TYR A 420 8.71 -24.43 14.14
C TYR A 420 9.46 -24.25 12.80
N GLY A 421 8.85 -24.67 11.69
CA GLY A 421 9.39 -24.50 10.34
C GLY A 421 9.43 -23.03 9.91
N GLU A 422 8.40 -22.24 10.25
CA GLU A 422 8.37 -20.80 9.94
C GLU A 422 9.49 -20.03 10.65
N HIS A 423 9.72 -20.29 11.93
CA HIS A 423 10.85 -19.68 12.66
C HIS A 423 12.20 -20.07 12.05
N LEU A 424 12.34 -21.31 11.57
CA LEU A 424 13.56 -21.74 10.89
C LEU A 424 13.74 -21.00 9.56
N GLN A 425 12.68 -20.84 8.76
CA GLN A 425 12.74 -20.08 7.52
C GLN A 425 13.15 -18.62 7.76
N GLN A 426 12.61 -17.99 8.80
CA GLN A 426 13.02 -16.63 9.22
C GLN A 426 14.51 -16.56 9.59
N ALA A 427 15.04 -17.57 10.29
CA ALA A 427 16.47 -17.64 10.61
C ALA A 427 17.35 -17.83 9.35
N LEU A 428 16.89 -18.62 8.38
CA LEU A 428 17.59 -18.84 7.11
C LEU A 428 17.65 -17.57 6.24
N LEU A 429 16.66 -16.68 6.33
CA LEU A 429 16.65 -15.39 5.63
C LEU A 429 17.76 -14.43 6.11
N LEU A 430 18.23 -14.57 7.35
CA LEU A 430 19.34 -13.78 7.90
C LEU A 430 20.72 -14.35 7.53
N SER A 431 20.79 -15.56 6.99
CA SER A 431 22.07 -16.21 6.70
C SER A 431 22.89 -15.53 5.59
N PRO A 432 22.31 -15.00 4.48
CA PRO A 432 23.07 -14.28 3.46
C PRO A 432 23.79 -13.03 3.95
N THR A 433 23.33 -12.40 5.04
CA THR A 433 23.96 -11.21 5.61
C THR A 433 25.00 -11.59 6.65
N ILE A 434 24.69 -12.54 7.54
CA ILE A 434 25.57 -12.92 8.64
C ILE A 434 26.75 -13.78 8.16
N PHE A 435 26.51 -14.73 7.25
CA PHE A 435 27.53 -15.69 6.83
C PHE A 435 28.76 -15.03 6.17
N PRO A 436 28.63 -14.11 5.18
CA PRO A 436 29.80 -13.47 4.57
C PRO A 436 30.60 -12.60 5.55
N VAL A 437 29.93 -11.97 6.52
CA VAL A 437 30.58 -11.14 7.55
C VAL A 437 31.42 -12.01 8.48
N ILE A 438 30.86 -13.11 8.99
CA ILE A 438 31.58 -14.08 9.82
C ILE A 438 32.71 -14.73 9.01
N PHE A 439 32.44 -15.10 7.76
CA PHE A 439 33.43 -15.69 6.86
C PHE A 439 34.64 -14.76 6.68
N ALA A 440 34.41 -13.49 6.30
CA ALA A 440 35.49 -12.53 6.08
C ALA A 440 36.33 -12.30 7.35
N ALA A 441 35.68 -12.18 8.50
CA ALA A 441 36.36 -11.96 9.77
C ALA A 441 37.23 -13.15 10.22
N LEU A 442 36.71 -14.38 10.11
CA LEU A 442 37.43 -15.59 10.53
C LEU A 442 38.50 -15.99 9.52
N MET A 443 38.20 -15.96 8.22
CA MET A 443 39.12 -16.34 7.18
C MET A 443 40.29 -15.33 7.07
N GLY A 444 40.02 -14.03 7.19
CA GLY A 444 41.06 -13.00 7.23
C GLY A 444 42.01 -13.18 8.43
N ARG A 445 41.48 -13.51 9.61
CA ARG A 445 42.30 -13.85 10.79
C ARG A 445 43.13 -15.11 10.57
N CYS A 446 42.56 -16.15 9.96
CA CYS A 446 43.27 -17.38 9.61
C CYS A 446 44.50 -17.08 8.74
N PHE A 447 44.33 -16.34 7.65
CA PHE A 447 45.44 -16.01 6.76
C PHE A 447 46.49 -15.13 7.40
N LYS A 448 46.09 -14.17 8.25
CA LYS A 448 47.01 -13.33 9.01
C LYS A 448 47.88 -14.14 9.98
N TYR A 449 47.27 -15.00 10.80
CA TYR A 449 48.01 -15.82 11.76
C TYR A 449 48.86 -16.89 11.09
N LEU A 450 48.36 -17.49 10.00
CA LEU A 450 49.17 -18.38 9.17
C LEU A 450 50.38 -17.65 8.56
N GLY A 451 50.18 -16.41 8.08
CA GLY A 451 51.25 -15.55 7.57
C GLY A 451 52.31 -15.25 8.62
N LEU A 452 51.90 -14.88 9.84
CA LEU A 452 52.79 -14.66 10.99
C LEU A 452 53.58 -15.93 11.36
N PHE A 453 52.92 -17.08 11.38
CA PHE A 453 53.57 -18.37 11.65
C PHE A 453 54.62 -18.73 10.60
N LEU A 454 54.35 -18.44 9.32
CA LEU A 454 55.31 -18.63 8.25
C LEU A 454 56.44 -17.59 8.30
N ALA A 455 56.14 -16.34 8.66
CA ALA A 455 57.14 -15.28 8.82
C ALA A 455 58.11 -15.55 9.98
N GLU A 456 57.66 -16.19 11.07
CA GLU A 456 58.54 -16.63 12.18
C GLU A 456 59.56 -17.70 11.73
N ARG A 457 59.22 -18.51 10.72
CA ARG A 457 60.07 -19.62 10.24
C ARG A 457 60.91 -19.26 9.01
N GLY A 458 60.70 -18.08 8.44
CA GLY A 458 61.27 -17.65 7.17
C GLY A 458 60.38 -18.05 6.00
N THR A 459 59.84 -17.06 5.28
CA THR A 459 59.00 -17.24 4.08
C THR A 459 59.43 -16.28 2.98
N THR A 460 58.88 -16.40 1.77
CA THR A 460 59.10 -15.40 0.73
C THR A 460 58.17 -14.21 0.91
N LEU A 461 58.66 -13.00 0.62
CA LEU A 461 57.86 -11.78 0.74
C LEU A 461 56.57 -11.86 -0.11
N GLY A 462 56.64 -12.43 -1.31
CA GLY A 462 55.47 -12.60 -2.18
C GLY A 462 54.39 -13.50 -1.57
N ARG A 463 54.76 -14.61 -0.93
CA ARG A 463 53.78 -15.51 -0.26
C ARG A 463 53.16 -14.85 0.97
N LEU A 464 53.96 -14.08 1.71
CA LEU A 464 53.49 -13.34 2.87
C LEU A 464 52.51 -12.24 2.48
N GLU A 465 52.82 -11.47 1.44
CA GLU A 465 51.93 -10.43 0.89
C GLU A 465 50.63 -11.04 0.33
N GLN A 466 50.70 -12.21 -0.32
CA GLN A 466 49.52 -12.93 -0.81
C GLN A 466 48.59 -13.38 0.32
N LEU A 467 49.14 -13.91 1.43
CA LEU A 467 48.34 -14.37 2.56
C LEU A 467 47.74 -13.21 3.35
N VAL A 468 48.55 -12.21 3.73
CA VAL A 468 48.09 -11.12 4.59
C VAL A 468 47.27 -10.08 3.82
N GLY A 469 47.55 -9.90 2.52
CA GLY A 469 46.80 -8.99 1.65
C GLY A 469 45.45 -9.52 1.15
N SER A 470 45.17 -10.83 1.30
CA SER A 470 43.92 -11.45 0.84
C SER A 470 42.83 -11.41 1.92
N THR A 471 42.39 -10.22 2.31
CA THR A 471 41.35 -10.01 3.35
C THR A 471 39.92 -10.04 2.81
N SER A 472 39.76 -10.00 1.49
CA SER A 472 38.48 -10.10 0.79
C SER A 472 38.65 -10.82 -0.55
N LEU A 473 37.55 -11.24 -1.18
CA LEU A 473 37.58 -11.83 -2.54
C LEU A 473 38.25 -10.90 -3.56
N PHE A 474 37.91 -9.61 -3.54
CA PHE A 474 38.46 -8.65 -4.48
C PHE A 474 39.95 -8.40 -4.21
N SER A 475 40.35 -8.28 -2.95
CA SER A 475 41.76 -8.14 -2.57
C SER A 475 42.57 -9.39 -2.95
N ALA A 476 42.01 -10.59 -2.79
CA ALA A 476 42.66 -11.83 -3.22
C ALA A 476 42.88 -11.87 -4.74
N LEU A 477 41.87 -11.42 -5.52
CA LEU A 477 41.95 -11.33 -6.98
C LEU A 477 42.98 -10.28 -7.44
N GLU A 478 42.93 -9.08 -6.86
CA GLU A 478 43.86 -7.98 -7.14
C GLU A 478 45.32 -8.44 -6.94
N ARG A 479 45.60 -9.11 -5.83
CA ARG A 479 46.96 -9.59 -5.50
C ARG A 479 47.47 -10.63 -6.49
N GLN A 480 46.59 -11.47 -7.03
CA GLN A 480 46.96 -12.45 -8.06
C GLN A 480 47.33 -11.77 -9.38
N ILE A 481 46.60 -10.72 -9.76
CA ILE A 481 46.85 -9.96 -10.99
C ILE A 481 48.11 -9.10 -10.85
N SER A 482 48.24 -8.35 -9.76
CA SER A 482 49.32 -7.39 -9.55
C SER A 482 50.69 -8.06 -9.34
N LEU A 483 50.75 -9.22 -8.68
CA LEU A 483 52.02 -9.93 -8.49
C LEU A 483 52.49 -10.69 -9.74
N ARG A 484 51.70 -10.71 -10.84
CA ARG A 484 52.02 -11.36 -12.14
C ARG A 484 52.63 -12.75 -12.00
N GLY A 485 52.19 -13.51 -11.00
CA GLY A 485 52.72 -14.81 -10.65
C GLY A 485 51.56 -15.69 -10.21
N PHE A 486 51.09 -16.55 -11.11
CA PHE A 486 50.05 -17.53 -10.82
C PHE A 486 50.57 -18.59 -9.84
N SER A 487 50.54 -18.27 -8.55
CA SER A 487 50.91 -19.21 -7.50
C SER A 487 49.75 -20.17 -7.24
N VAL A 488 50.05 -21.45 -6.98
CA VAL A 488 49.05 -22.45 -6.57
C VAL A 488 48.30 -21.99 -5.32
N VAL A 489 48.99 -21.27 -4.42
CA VAL A 489 48.41 -20.68 -3.20
C VAL A 489 47.34 -19.65 -3.55
N GLY A 490 47.59 -18.77 -4.53
CA GLY A 490 46.60 -17.77 -4.95
C GLY A 490 45.32 -18.37 -5.53
N TYR A 491 45.43 -19.44 -6.32
CA TYR A 491 44.25 -20.17 -6.82
C TYR A 491 43.42 -20.79 -5.70
N ILE A 492 44.08 -21.42 -4.72
CA ILE A 492 43.41 -22.00 -3.55
C ILE A 492 42.72 -20.90 -2.75
N LEU A 493 43.37 -19.75 -2.53
CA LEU A 493 42.77 -18.61 -1.83
C LEU A 493 41.53 -18.07 -2.54
N MET A 494 41.58 -17.94 -3.87
CA MET A 494 40.43 -17.49 -4.66
C MET A 494 39.25 -18.46 -4.55
N ILE A 495 39.48 -19.76 -4.68
CA ILE A 495 38.43 -20.79 -4.53
C ILE A 495 37.83 -20.74 -3.12
N LEU A 496 38.67 -20.58 -2.09
CA LEU A 496 38.20 -20.44 -0.71
C LEU A 496 37.33 -19.19 -0.54
N TRP A 497 37.70 -18.05 -1.12
CA TRP A 497 36.90 -16.82 -1.03
C TRP A 497 35.57 -16.90 -1.78
N LEU A 498 35.44 -17.74 -2.82
CA LEU A 498 34.16 -18.02 -3.49
C LEU A 498 33.17 -18.80 -2.60
N LEU A 499 33.63 -19.45 -1.52
CA LEU A 499 32.74 -20.08 -0.55
C LEU A 499 31.94 -19.07 0.28
N SER A 500 32.38 -17.82 0.37
CA SER A 500 31.67 -16.75 1.08
C SER A 500 30.29 -16.45 0.47
N PRO A 501 30.16 -16.08 -0.83
CA PRO A 501 28.85 -15.88 -1.45
C PRO A 501 28.06 -17.19 -1.57
N LEU A 502 28.74 -18.32 -1.79
CA LEU A 502 28.08 -19.62 -1.93
C LEU A 502 27.38 -20.07 -0.64
N GLY A 503 28.05 -19.95 0.51
CA GLY A 503 27.49 -20.32 1.82
C GLY A 503 26.39 -19.37 2.29
N GLY A 504 26.49 -18.07 1.96
CA GLY A 504 25.41 -17.12 2.26
C GLY A 504 24.14 -17.41 1.45
N GLN A 505 24.28 -17.65 0.15
CA GLN A 505 23.13 -17.87 -0.76
C GLN A 505 22.52 -19.27 -0.64
N SER A 506 23.28 -20.27 -0.22
CA SER A 506 22.78 -21.64 -0.07
C SER A 506 21.74 -21.76 1.04
N ALA A 507 21.87 -21.01 2.13
CA ALA A 507 20.90 -21.01 3.22
C ALA A 507 19.52 -20.48 2.80
N LEU A 508 19.47 -19.45 1.94
CA LEU A 508 18.20 -18.90 1.43
C LEU A 508 17.48 -19.86 0.48
N ARG A 509 18.23 -20.72 -0.22
CA ARG A 509 17.69 -21.69 -1.20
C ARG A 509 17.55 -23.10 -0.63
N LEU A 510 17.74 -23.25 0.68
CA LEU A 510 17.76 -24.54 1.35
C LEU A 510 16.38 -25.15 1.48
N MET A 511 15.37 -24.34 1.81
CA MET A 511 14.03 -24.78 2.15
C MET A 511 12.98 -24.03 1.34
N GLY A 512 11.97 -24.74 0.85
CA GLY A 512 10.81 -24.19 0.15
C GLY A 512 9.53 -24.93 0.52
N GLU A 513 8.40 -24.37 0.11
CA GLU A 513 7.07 -24.94 0.33
C GLU A 513 6.60 -25.62 -0.96
N GLU A 514 6.10 -26.85 -0.86
CA GLU A 514 5.51 -27.58 -1.99
C GLU A 514 4.02 -27.83 -1.70
N THR A 515 3.16 -27.35 -2.60
CA THR A 515 1.70 -27.52 -2.53
C THR A 515 1.28 -28.63 -3.48
N ASN A 516 0.88 -29.78 -2.95
CA ASN A 516 0.25 -30.82 -3.74
C ASN A 516 -1.27 -30.61 -3.80
N SER A 517 -1.93 -31.04 -4.87
CA SER A 517 -3.39 -31.00 -4.98
C SER A 517 -3.93 -32.41 -5.22
N ALA A 518 -5.00 -32.77 -4.53
CA ALA A 518 -5.72 -34.03 -4.74
C ALA A 518 -6.89 -33.79 -5.71
N LEU A 519 -6.97 -34.61 -6.76
CA LEU A 519 -8.07 -34.59 -7.72
C LEU A 519 -9.17 -35.55 -7.26
N SER A 520 -10.37 -35.04 -7.03
CA SER A 520 -11.57 -35.81 -6.70
C SER A 520 -12.70 -35.51 -7.67
N ASN A 521 -13.57 -36.49 -7.92
CA ASN A 521 -14.81 -36.27 -8.67
C ASN A 521 -15.90 -35.77 -7.72
N GLY A 522 -16.50 -34.63 -8.05
CA GLY A 522 -17.67 -34.07 -7.36
C GLY A 522 -18.86 -33.92 -8.31
N THR A 523 -20.01 -33.56 -7.75
CA THR A 523 -21.21 -33.19 -8.53
C THR A 523 -21.60 -31.76 -8.17
N VAL A 524 -21.75 -30.90 -9.19
CA VAL A 524 -22.22 -29.52 -9.03
C VAL A 524 -23.64 -29.43 -9.56
N GLN A 525 -24.50 -28.72 -8.84
CA GLN A 525 -25.89 -28.49 -9.26
C GLN A 525 -26.00 -27.12 -9.90
N TYR A 526 -26.68 -27.02 -11.04
CA TYR A 526 -27.00 -25.74 -11.68
C TYR A 526 -28.47 -25.71 -12.10
N LEU A 527 -29.02 -24.51 -12.28
CA LEU A 527 -30.41 -24.35 -12.68
C LEU A 527 -30.69 -25.06 -14.01
N ASN A 528 -31.65 -25.97 -14.00
CA ASN A 528 -32.02 -26.78 -15.15
C ASN A 528 -32.56 -25.87 -16.27
N PRO A 529 -32.04 -25.94 -17.51
CA PRO A 529 -32.48 -25.09 -18.60
C PRO A 529 -33.97 -25.29 -18.96
N ASP A 530 -34.58 -26.42 -18.62
CA ASP A 530 -36.00 -26.70 -18.90
C ASP A 530 -36.96 -25.96 -17.94
N THR A 531 -36.45 -25.34 -16.87
CA THR A 531 -37.26 -24.50 -15.94
C THR A 531 -37.87 -23.27 -16.61
N ILE A 532 -37.38 -22.89 -17.79
CA ILE A 532 -37.99 -21.84 -18.61
C ILE A 532 -39.46 -22.10 -18.93
N MET A 533 -39.87 -23.38 -18.96
CA MET A 533 -41.24 -23.79 -19.26
C MET A 533 -42.24 -23.24 -18.24
N ASP A 534 -41.76 -22.96 -17.02
CA ASP A 534 -42.54 -22.40 -15.91
C ASP A 534 -42.45 -20.86 -15.83
N THR A 535 -42.04 -20.19 -16.92
CA THR A 535 -41.99 -18.73 -16.98
C THR A 535 -43.35 -18.09 -16.70
N ALA A 536 -43.34 -17.02 -15.89
CA ALA A 536 -44.53 -16.20 -15.67
C ALA A 536 -45.05 -15.56 -16.96
N MET A 537 -44.25 -15.47 -18.02
CA MET A 537 -44.66 -14.94 -19.33
C MET A 537 -45.53 -15.91 -20.14
N GLY A 538 -45.92 -17.06 -19.59
CA GLY A 538 -46.80 -18.02 -20.25
C GLY A 538 -48.28 -17.59 -20.31
N ALA A 539 -48.77 -16.78 -19.35
CA ALA A 539 -50.18 -16.37 -19.30
C ALA A 539 -50.40 -15.05 -18.53
N ALA A 540 -51.41 -14.26 -18.91
CA ALA A 540 -51.68 -12.95 -18.32
C ALA A 540 -51.90 -12.97 -16.79
N SER A 541 -52.56 -14.01 -16.25
CA SER A 541 -52.76 -14.18 -14.81
C SER A 541 -51.45 -14.41 -14.07
N ALA A 542 -50.56 -15.25 -14.61
CA ALA A 542 -49.24 -15.55 -14.05
C ALA A 542 -48.31 -14.31 -14.08
N ILE A 543 -48.40 -13.50 -15.14
CA ILE A 543 -47.66 -12.23 -15.24
C ILE A 543 -48.04 -11.31 -14.08
N ASN A 544 -49.33 -11.16 -13.79
CA ASN A 544 -49.79 -10.25 -12.75
C ASN A 544 -49.45 -10.75 -11.33
N SER A 545 -49.58 -12.05 -11.07
CA SER A 545 -49.24 -12.63 -9.76
C SER A 545 -47.75 -12.61 -9.46
N ALA A 546 -46.90 -12.81 -10.47
CA ALA A 546 -45.46 -12.92 -10.29
C ALA A 546 -44.69 -11.59 -10.43
N ARG A 547 -45.38 -10.51 -10.84
CA ARG A 547 -44.76 -9.20 -11.09
C ARG A 547 -44.04 -8.62 -9.88
N SER A 548 -44.58 -8.79 -8.69
CA SER A 548 -43.97 -8.33 -7.44
C SER A 548 -42.62 -9.00 -7.15
N VAL A 549 -42.28 -10.09 -7.84
CA VAL A 549 -41.04 -10.83 -7.67
C VAL A 549 -40.07 -10.58 -8.83
N PHE A 550 -40.51 -10.73 -10.08
CA PHE A 550 -39.60 -10.56 -11.23
C PHE A 550 -39.18 -9.10 -11.46
N ALA A 551 -40.07 -8.12 -11.21
CA ALA A 551 -39.75 -6.71 -11.47
C ALA A 551 -38.64 -6.19 -10.54
N PRO A 552 -38.66 -6.45 -9.21
CA PRO A 552 -37.54 -6.09 -8.34
C PRO A 552 -36.22 -6.78 -8.70
N ILE A 553 -36.24 -8.07 -9.07
CA ILE A 553 -35.02 -8.81 -9.46
C ILE A 553 -34.41 -8.17 -10.72
N PHE A 554 -35.23 -7.90 -11.74
CA PHE A 554 -34.76 -7.22 -12.95
C PHE A 554 -34.24 -5.81 -12.69
N LEU A 555 -34.96 -5.00 -11.90
CA LEU A 555 -34.54 -3.63 -11.60
C LEU A 555 -33.28 -3.60 -10.71
N ALA A 556 -33.13 -4.55 -9.78
CA ALA A 556 -31.94 -4.66 -8.94
C ALA A 556 -30.69 -5.03 -9.76
N SER A 557 -30.82 -5.95 -10.73
CA SER A 557 -29.69 -6.27 -11.62
C SER A 557 -29.34 -5.10 -12.54
N LEU A 558 -30.34 -4.35 -13.03
CA LEU A 558 -30.16 -3.15 -13.83
C LEU A 558 -29.45 -2.02 -13.05
N LEU A 559 -29.85 -1.80 -11.79
CA LEU A 559 -29.31 -0.76 -10.91
C LEU A 559 -27.99 -1.17 -10.22
N SER A 560 -27.44 -2.34 -10.54
CA SER A 560 -26.14 -2.78 -10.02
C SER A 560 -25.00 -1.91 -10.57
N SER A 561 -23.91 -1.74 -9.81
CA SER A 561 -22.77 -0.93 -10.26
C SER A 561 -22.11 -1.53 -11.51
N SER A 562 -21.52 -0.70 -12.37
CA SER A 562 -20.76 -1.15 -13.56
C SER A 562 -19.75 -2.26 -13.25
N LYS A 563 -19.07 -2.18 -12.09
CA LYS A 563 -18.17 -3.24 -11.60
C LYS A 563 -18.81 -4.63 -11.55
N TYR A 564 -20.06 -4.74 -11.11
CA TYR A 564 -20.79 -6.02 -11.05
C TYR A 564 -21.45 -6.40 -12.39
N GLN A 565 -21.71 -5.42 -13.26
CA GLN A 565 -22.21 -5.69 -14.61
C GLN A 565 -21.13 -6.35 -15.48
N ASP A 566 -19.85 -6.02 -15.24
CA ASP A 566 -18.70 -6.51 -16.01
C ASP A 566 -18.00 -7.75 -15.40
N THR A 567 -18.34 -8.18 -14.18
CA THR A 567 -17.77 -9.40 -13.56
C THR A 567 -18.34 -10.69 -14.16
N SER A 568 -17.71 -11.85 -13.93
CA SER A 568 -18.25 -13.15 -14.35
C SER A 568 -19.47 -13.64 -13.54
N MET A 569 -19.79 -12.97 -12.45
CA MET A 569 -20.90 -13.30 -11.55
C MET A 569 -21.78 -12.08 -11.31
N ASP A 570 -23.06 -12.32 -11.03
CA ASP A 570 -24.05 -11.27 -10.72
C ASP A 570 -24.03 -10.85 -9.23
N LEU A 571 -24.95 -9.96 -8.85
CA LEU A 571 -25.10 -9.44 -7.48
C LEU A 571 -25.38 -10.54 -6.44
N TRP A 572 -26.01 -11.66 -6.84
CA TRP A 572 -26.39 -12.76 -5.96
C TRP A 572 -25.39 -13.92 -6.00
N GLY A 573 -24.28 -13.78 -6.74
CA GLY A 573 -23.27 -14.81 -6.86
C GLY A 573 -23.63 -15.92 -7.85
N ASN A 574 -24.52 -15.66 -8.80
CA ASN A 574 -24.83 -16.57 -9.89
C ASN A 574 -23.86 -16.36 -11.07
N VAL A 575 -23.60 -17.40 -11.86
CA VAL A 575 -22.59 -17.36 -12.94
C VAL A 575 -23.18 -16.75 -14.21
N LYS A 576 -22.64 -15.62 -14.68
CA LYS A 576 -23.06 -15.00 -15.94
C LYS A 576 -22.37 -15.68 -17.12
N LEU A 577 -23.13 -15.83 -18.20
CA LEU A 577 -22.64 -16.43 -19.43
C LEU A 577 -22.32 -15.35 -20.47
N PRO A 578 -21.19 -15.48 -21.19
CA PRO A 578 -20.83 -14.53 -22.25
C PRO A 578 -21.81 -14.61 -23.42
N ARG A 579 -21.90 -13.54 -24.20
CA ARG A 579 -22.66 -13.54 -25.46
C ARG A 579 -21.88 -14.32 -26.52
N PHE A 580 -22.50 -15.33 -27.14
CA PHE A 580 -21.80 -16.23 -28.06
C PHE A 580 -21.27 -15.55 -29.33
N SER A 581 -21.96 -14.50 -29.82
CA SER A 581 -21.58 -13.75 -31.03
C SER A 581 -20.36 -12.86 -30.83
N THR A 582 -20.02 -12.48 -29.60
CA THR A 582 -18.87 -11.61 -29.29
C THR A 582 -17.58 -12.38 -29.03
N ILE A 583 -17.63 -13.72 -28.93
CA ILE A 583 -16.45 -14.55 -28.71
C ILE A 583 -15.77 -14.83 -30.05
N GLU A 584 -14.51 -14.42 -30.17
CA GLU A 584 -13.65 -14.66 -31.34
C GLU A 584 -13.55 -16.17 -31.65
N ASN A 585 -13.48 -16.51 -32.93
CA ASN A 585 -13.36 -17.90 -33.35
C ASN A 585 -11.94 -18.41 -33.04
N SER A 586 -11.82 -19.29 -32.05
CA SER A 586 -10.64 -20.16 -31.93
C SER A 586 -10.65 -21.14 -33.11
N THR A 587 -9.55 -21.19 -33.85
CA THR A 587 -9.43 -22.11 -35.00
C THR A 587 -9.54 -23.58 -34.58
N SER A 588 -10.22 -24.37 -35.43
CA SER A 588 -10.42 -25.84 -35.44
C SER A 588 -11.23 -26.54 -34.33
N ASP A 589 -11.57 -25.92 -33.21
CA ASP A 589 -12.37 -26.57 -32.14
C ASP A 589 -13.86 -26.18 -32.15
N GLU A 590 -14.75 -27.11 -31.83
CA GLU A 590 -16.19 -26.84 -31.57
C GLU A 590 -16.41 -25.86 -30.40
N TRP A 591 -15.43 -25.76 -29.50
CA TRP A 591 -15.47 -24.91 -28.32
C TRP A 591 -14.78 -23.58 -28.58
N LYS A 592 -15.51 -22.47 -28.41
CA LYS A 592 -14.91 -21.14 -28.40
C LYS A 592 -14.31 -20.86 -27.02
N THR A 593 -13.01 -20.60 -26.96
CA THR A 593 -12.33 -20.30 -25.69
C THR A 593 -12.60 -18.85 -25.29
N VAL A 594 -13.01 -18.63 -24.04
CA VAL A 594 -13.19 -17.32 -23.45
C VAL A 594 -11.84 -16.93 -22.84
N GLN A 595 -10.98 -16.27 -23.61
CA GLN A 595 -9.67 -15.83 -23.09
C GLN A 595 -9.80 -14.53 -22.31
N GLU A 596 -9.48 -14.61 -21.02
CA GLU A 596 -9.31 -13.46 -20.12
C GLU A 596 -7.95 -12.80 -20.41
N SER A 597 -7.77 -12.29 -21.63
CA SER A 597 -6.59 -11.50 -21.99
C SER A 597 -6.79 -10.05 -21.54
N ASN A 598 -5.74 -9.40 -21.03
CA ASN A 598 -5.77 -8.06 -20.41
C ASN A 598 -6.38 -6.92 -21.26
N ASN A 599 -6.83 -7.16 -22.50
CA ASN A 599 -7.32 -6.14 -23.44
C ASN A 599 -8.73 -6.41 -24.03
N THR A 600 -9.43 -7.49 -23.66
CA THR A 600 -10.77 -7.78 -24.21
C THR A 600 -11.84 -7.79 -23.12
N ASN A 601 -12.66 -6.72 -23.05
CA ASN A 601 -13.83 -6.67 -22.18
C ASN A 601 -14.86 -7.73 -22.64
N ILE A 602 -15.05 -8.78 -21.83
CA ILE A 602 -16.04 -9.83 -22.09
C ILE A 602 -17.43 -9.23 -21.92
N THR A 603 -18.24 -9.25 -22.97
CA THR A 603 -19.65 -8.83 -22.89
C THR A 603 -20.52 -10.03 -22.51
N TYR A 604 -21.23 -9.92 -21.38
CA TYR A 604 -22.17 -10.94 -20.92
C TYR A 604 -23.51 -10.83 -21.64
N ALA A 605 -24.20 -11.95 -21.83
CA ALA A 605 -25.50 -11.99 -22.49
C ALA A 605 -26.66 -11.49 -21.60
N SER A 606 -26.45 -11.48 -20.28
CA SER A 606 -27.43 -11.13 -19.24
C SER A 606 -26.71 -10.52 -18.04
N LEU A 607 -27.39 -9.63 -17.30
CA LEU A 607 -26.94 -9.11 -16.01
C LEU A 607 -27.23 -10.09 -14.86
N ILE A 608 -28.16 -11.02 -15.07
CA ILE A 608 -28.50 -12.08 -14.13
C ILE A 608 -27.71 -13.33 -14.52
N GLY A 609 -27.13 -14.01 -13.53
CA GLY A 609 -26.39 -15.25 -13.72
C GLY A 609 -27.26 -16.50 -13.53
N ILE A 610 -26.69 -17.64 -13.85
CA ILE A 610 -27.29 -18.96 -13.60
C ILE A 610 -26.87 -19.43 -12.21
N PRO A 611 -27.83 -19.74 -11.32
CA PRO A 611 -27.50 -20.25 -10.00
C PRO A 611 -26.77 -21.59 -10.06
N VAL A 612 -25.70 -21.68 -9.28
CA VAL A 612 -24.88 -22.89 -9.09
C VAL A 612 -24.73 -23.18 -7.60
N ALA A 613 -24.77 -24.46 -7.23
CA ALA A 613 -24.71 -24.91 -5.84
C ALA A 613 -23.84 -26.17 -5.70
N GLN A 614 -23.52 -26.54 -4.45
CA GLN A 614 -22.56 -27.61 -4.12
C GLN A 614 -21.13 -27.35 -4.63
N LEU A 615 -20.68 -26.09 -4.54
CA LEU A 615 -19.29 -25.72 -4.82
C LEU A 615 -18.40 -25.97 -3.60
N ASP A 616 -17.19 -26.49 -3.84
CA ASP A 616 -16.18 -26.65 -2.79
C ASP A 616 -15.71 -25.29 -2.26
N LYS A 617 -15.55 -25.18 -0.94
CA LYS A 617 -15.19 -23.91 -0.28
C LYS A 617 -13.74 -23.48 -0.56
N ILE A 618 -12.86 -24.44 -0.82
CA ILE A 618 -11.40 -24.23 -0.86
C ILE A 618 -10.80 -24.72 -2.19
N GLY A 619 -11.40 -25.72 -2.83
CA GLY A 619 -10.90 -26.34 -4.06
C GLY A 619 -11.22 -25.55 -5.33
N ALA A 620 -10.57 -25.93 -6.43
CA ALA A 620 -10.95 -25.50 -7.76
C ALA A 620 -11.86 -26.55 -8.41
N SER A 621 -13.00 -26.12 -8.97
CA SER A 621 -14.01 -27.02 -9.53
C SER A 621 -14.29 -26.67 -10.99
N ASN A 622 -14.21 -27.65 -11.88
CA ASN A 622 -14.47 -27.47 -13.31
C ASN A 622 -15.67 -28.31 -13.74
N PHE A 623 -16.71 -27.67 -14.28
CA PHE A 623 -17.96 -28.31 -14.73
C PHE A 623 -18.54 -27.62 -15.97
N SER A 624 -19.58 -28.20 -16.57
CA SER A 624 -20.33 -27.56 -17.66
C SER A 624 -21.75 -27.18 -17.23
N VAL A 625 -22.24 -26.09 -17.81
CA VAL A 625 -23.58 -25.52 -17.61
C VAL A 625 -24.24 -25.39 -18.97
N LYS A 626 -25.52 -25.77 -19.04
CA LYS A 626 -26.35 -25.61 -20.24
C LYS A 626 -27.39 -24.53 -20.02
N ALA A 627 -27.53 -23.60 -20.96
CA ALA A 627 -28.51 -22.53 -20.86
C ALA A 627 -28.96 -22.03 -22.22
N ARG A 628 -30.16 -21.46 -22.24
CA ARG A 628 -30.73 -20.84 -23.43
C ARG A 628 -30.57 -19.32 -23.34
N GLN A 629 -30.28 -18.70 -24.47
CA GLN A 629 -30.09 -17.26 -24.57
C GLN A 629 -30.80 -16.72 -25.79
N TRP A 630 -31.36 -15.54 -25.63
CA TRP A 630 -31.85 -14.70 -26.72
C TRP A 630 -30.72 -13.87 -27.28
N ASP A 631 -30.75 -13.60 -28.58
CA ASP A 631 -29.77 -12.78 -29.27
C ASP A 631 -30.49 -11.83 -30.21
N VAL A 632 -30.30 -10.52 -30.02
CA VAL A 632 -30.88 -9.47 -30.87
C VAL A 632 -29.79 -8.89 -31.75
N ALA A 633 -30.00 -8.90 -33.06
CA ALA A 633 -29.11 -8.30 -34.06
C ALA A 633 -29.87 -7.26 -34.89
N CYS A 634 -29.53 -5.99 -34.74
CA CYS A 634 -30.14 -4.86 -35.42
C CYS A 634 -29.36 -4.48 -36.67
N ASP A 635 -30.04 -4.44 -37.81
CA ASP A 635 -29.45 -4.08 -39.10
C ASP A 635 -29.47 -2.56 -39.34
N LYS A 636 -30.46 -1.85 -38.78
CA LYS A 636 -30.67 -0.41 -38.94
C LYS A 636 -31.13 0.23 -37.64
N ASN A 637 -30.70 1.46 -37.39
CA ASN A 637 -31.15 2.33 -36.29
C ASN A 637 -31.22 3.76 -36.82
N GLU A 638 -32.41 4.36 -36.90
CA GLU A 638 -32.61 5.70 -37.47
C GLU A 638 -33.68 6.48 -36.70
N MET A 639 -33.63 7.81 -36.81
CA MET A 639 -34.70 8.68 -36.31
C MET A 639 -35.81 8.80 -37.35
N GLN A 640 -37.06 8.64 -36.91
CA GLN A 640 -38.24 8.93 -37.72
C GLN A 640 -39.13 9.93 -36.97
N GLY A 641 -39.66 10.91 -37.70
CA GLY A 641 -40.67 11.84 -37.21
C GLY A 641 -42.05 11.43 -37.73
N GLY A 642 -43.06 11.43 -36.87
CA GLY A 642 -44.41 10.99 -37.25
C GLY A 642 -45.47 11.32 -36.22
N LYS A 643 -46.73 11.02 -36.55
CA LYS A 643 -47.86 11.26 -35.65
C LYS A 643 -47.92 10.17 -34.57
N GLN A 644 -48.55 10.47 -33.43
CA GLN A 644 -48.83 9.53 -32.34
C GLN A 644 -49.38 8.16 -32.81
N ALA A 645 -50.22 8.14 -33.86
CA ALA A 645 -50.78 6.92 -34.44
C ALA A 645 -49.71 5.97 -35.01
N ASP A 646 -48.60 6.50 -35.53
CA ASP A 646 -47.48 5.73 -36.11
C ASP A 646 -46.67 4.98 -35.04
N PHE A 647 -46.84 5.39 -33.78
CA PHE A 647 -46.31 4.74 -32.57
C PHE A 647 -47.31 3.72 -31.95
N GLY A 648 -48.51 3.58 -32.53
CA GLY A 648 -49.54 2.63 -32.09
C GLY A 648 -50.19 2.97 -30.74
N GLY A 649 -50.44 4.26 -30.46
CA GLY A 649 -51.08 4.78 -29.23
C GLY A 649 -50.11 4.89 -28.03
N MET A 650 -50.05 6.06 -27.37
CA MET A 650 -49.01 6.40 -26.37
C MET A 650 -49.40 6.21 -24.90
N ASP A 651 -50.58 5.67 -24.61
CA ASP A 651 -51.16 5.77 -23.26
C ASP A 651 -50.42 4.97 -22.16
N VAL A 652 -49.43 4.14 -22.52
CA VAL A 652 -48.90 3.10 -21.61
C VAL A 652 -47.40 2.79 -21.67
N SER A 653 -46.61 3.21 -22.68
CA SER A 653 -45.13 3.04 -22.69
C SER A 653 -44.41 4.01 -23.64
N THR A 654 -43.19 4.44 -23.26
CA THR A 654 -42.28 5.31 -24.05
C THR A 654 -41.51 4.58 -25.16
N TRP A 655 -41.48 3.25 -25.11
CA TRP A 655 -40.88 2.38 -26.11
C TRP A 655 -41.69 1.09 -26.29
N LYS A 656 -41.48 0.42 -27.43
CA LYS A 656 -42.16 -0.82 -27.82
C LYS A 656 -41.26 -1.69 -28.70
N VAL A 657 -41.49 -2.99 -28.61
CA VAL A 657 -40.95 -3.98 -29.56
C VAL A 657 -42.13 -4.74 -30.14
N ALA A 658 -42.12 -4.98 -31.45
CA ALA A 658 -43.17 -5.74 -32.13
C ALA A 658 -42.61 -6.55 -33.30
N TYR A 659 -43.29 -7.64 -33.68
CA TYR A 659 -42.95 -8.36 -34.90
C TYR A 659 -43.19 -7.52 -36.16
N THR A 660 -42.37 -7.76 -37.18
CA THR A 660 -42.51 -7.14 -38.50
C THR A 660 -42.82 -8.18 -39.57
N PRO A 661 -43.95 -8.05 -40.31
CA PRO A 661 -44.97 -6.99 -40.24
C PRO A 661 -45.87 -7.06 -39.00
N VAL A 662 -46.48 -5.93 -38.62
CA VAL A 662 -47.35 -5.83 -37.43
C VAL A 662 -48.49 -6.86 -37.51
N ASN A 663 -48.75 -7.58 -36.41
CA ASN A 663 -49.66 -8.74 -36.30
C ASN A 663 -49.17 -10.05 -36.94
N SER A 664 -47.91 -10.16 -37.37
CA SER A 664 -47.32 -11.45 -37.75
C SER A 664 -46.90 -12.29 -36.53
N THR A 665 -47.02 -13.60 -36.65
CA THR A 665 -46.41 -14.58 -35.74
C THR A 665 -45.00 -14.95 -36.21
N CYS A 666 -44.17 -15.46 -35.31
CA CYS A 666 -42.85 -15.95 -35.70
C CYS A 666 -42.88 -17.45 -36.02
N ASP A 667 -42.67 -17.79 -37.29
CA ASP A 667 -42.71 -19.18 -37.74
C ASP A 667 -41.44 -19.96 -37.38
N ASN A 668 -40.26 -19.34 -37.55
CA ASN A 668 -38.94 -19.91 -37.23
C ASN A 668 -37.96 -18.82 -36.78
N TRP A 669 -36.97 -19.19 -35.96
CA TRP A 669 -35.85 -18.31 -35.61
C TRP A 669 -34.92 -18.12 -36.82
N PRO A 670 -34.35 -16.91 -37.03
CA PRO A 670 -34.59 -15.67 -36.31
C PRO A 670 -35.86 -14.93 -36.77
N CYS A 671 -36.57 -14.30 -35.83
CA CYS A 671 -37.79 -13.51 -36.08
C CYS A 671 -37.44 -12.05 -36.38
N SER A 672 -38.12 -11.43 -37.35
CA SER A 672 -37.96 -9.99 -37.61
C SER A 672 -38.78 -9.17 -36.61
N ILE A 673 -38.13 -8.22 -35.94
CA ILE A 673 -38.73 -7.32 -34.95
C ILE A 673 -38.40 -5.86 -35.26
N SER A 674 -39.31 -4.96 -34.90
CA SER A 674 -39.09 -3.52 -34.90
C SER A 674 -39.06 -3.02 -33.45
N PHE A 675 -38.01 -2.27 -33.12
CA PHE A 675 -37.87 -1.54 -31.87
C PHE A 675 -38.20 -0.07 -32.14
N LYS A 676 -39.03 0.53 -31.29
CA LYS A 676 -39.37 1.96 -31.33
C LYS A 676 -39.23 2.59 -29.95
N SER A 677 -38.61 3.76 -29.83
CA SER A 677 -38.46 4.50 -28.56
C SER A 677 -38.55 6.01 -28.79
N MET A 678 -39.22 6.72 -27.88
CA MET A 678 -39.47 8.17 -28.01
C MET A 678 -38.20 8.98 -27.67
N ALA A 679 -37.93 10.05 -28.45
CA ALA A 679 -36.68 10.78 -28.37
C ALA A 679 -36.79 12.28 -28.00
N ASN A 680 -37.99 12.89 -28.01
CA ASN A 680 -38.14 14.32 -27.64
C ASN A 680 -39.52 14.65 -27.03
N ASN A 681 -39.54 15.73 -26.23
CA ASN A 681 -40.71 16.42 -25.69
C ASN A 681 -41.12 17.70 -26.46
N ASP A 682 -40.20 18.31 -27.21
CA ASP A 682 -40.40 19.64 -27.83
C ASP A 682 -41.09 19.56 -29.21
N ALA A 683 -42.19 18.82 -29.29
CA ALA A 683 -43.06 18.93 -30.44
C ALA A 683 -43.85 20.25 -30.34
N GLU A 684 -43.66 21.17 -31.29
CA GLU A 684 -44.50 22.37 -31.40
C GLU A 684 -45.99 22.02 -31.58
N ASP A 685 -46.29 20.78 -31.98
CA ASP A 685 -47.60 20.16 -32.14
C ASP A 685 -47.76 18.99 -31.14
N GLU A 686 -48.80 18.97 -30.31
CA GLU A 686 -49.06 17.93 -29.29
C GLU A 686 -49.16 16.49 -29.86
N ASP A 687 -49.28 16.33 -31.17
CA ASP A 687 -49.47 15.05 -31.88
C ASP A 687 -48.25 14.53 -32.66
N TYR A 688 -47.13 15.27 -32.74
CA TYR A 688 -46.00 14.93 -33.62
C TYR A 688 -44.69 14.67 -32.87
N TYR A 689 -44.19 13.43 -32.85
CA TYR A 689 -43.03 13.05 -32.03
C TYR A 689 -41.87 12.52 -32.88
N ASN A 690 -40.64 12.82 -32.45
CA ASN A 690 -39.46 12.11 -32.92
C ASN A 690 -39.28 10.82 -32.13
N TYR A 691 -39.07 9.72 -32.84
CA TYR A 691 -38.79 8.43 -32.25
C TYR A 691 -37.68 7.69 -32.99
N THR A 692 -36.91 6.92 -32.26
CA THR A 692 -35.96 5.95 -32.77
C THR A 692 -36.70 4.77 -33.37
N VAL A 693 -36.28 4.30 -34.54
CA VAL A 693 -36.74 3.07 -35.16
C VAL A 693 -35.53 2.20 -35.48
N ALA A 694 -35.50 1.01 -34.90
CA ALA A 694 -34.52 -0.01 -35.24
C ALA A 694 -35.20 -1.26 -35.81
N SER A 695 -34.60 -1.82 -36.86
CA SER A 695 -35.01 -3.08 -37.48
C SER A 695 -34.04 -4.17 -37.03
N CYS A 696 -34.54 -5.17 -36.30
CA CYS A 696 -33.70 -6.20 -35.70
C CYS A 696 -34.22 -7.61 -35.96
N LYS A 697 -33.34 -8.58 -35.78
CA LYS A 697 -33.61 -10.02 -35.83
C LYS A 697 -33.42 -10.59 -34.44
N LEU A 698 -34.44 -11.27 -33.94
CA LEU A 698 -34.44 -11.95 -32.65
C LEU A 698 -34.19 -13.45 -32.87
N SER A 699 -33.12 -13.98 -32.30
CA SER A 699 -32.80 -15.41 -32.28
C SER A 699 -32.88 -15.97 -30.86
N TYR A 700 -33.11 -17.28 -30.77
CA TYR A 700 -33.14 -18.00 -29.50
C TYR A 700 -32.42 -19.33 -29.68
N ASP A 701 -31.37 -19.55 -28.91
CA ASP A 701 -30.44 -20.67 -29.07
C ASP A 701 -30.03 -21.26 -27.72
N MET A 702 -29.55 -22.51 -27.76
CA MET A 702 -29.05 -23.22 -26.60
C MET A 702 -27.52 -23.37 -26.65
N TYR A 703 -26.88 -23.14 -25.51
CA TYR A 703 -25.44 -23.14 -25.38
C TYR A 703 -24.98 -24.00 -24.20
N GLU A 704 -23.81 -24.61 -24.38
CA GLU A 704 -23.09 -25.30 -23.32
C GLU A 704 -21.82 -24.51 -23.00
N THR A 705 -21.63 -24.18 -21.73
CA THR A 705 -20.51 -23.37 -21.24
C THR A 705 -19.72 -24.15 -20.20
N LYS A 706 -18.40 -24.23 -20.35
CA LYS A 706 -17.49 -24.72 -19.31
C LYS A 706 -17.23 -23.60 -18.31
N VAL A 707 -17.36 -23.91 -17.04
CA VAL A 707 -17.17 -22.99 -15.92
C VAL A 707 -16.07 -23.55 -15.03
N GLY A 708 -15.08 -22.70 -14.73
CA GLY A 708 -14.04 -22.98 -13.75
C GLY A 708 -14.27 -22.12 -12.51
N CYS A 709 -14.34 -22.73 -11.34
CA CYS A 709 -14.51 -22.03 -10.07
C CYS A 709 -13.27 -22.22 -9.21
N LYS A 710 -12.84 -21.16 -8.51
CA LYS A 710 -11.87 -21.20 -7.42
C LYS A 710 -12.60 -20.86 -6.13
N GLY A 711 -12.85 -21.84 -5.28
CA GLY A 711 -13.81 -21.71 -4.19
C GLY A 711 -15.19 -21.35 -4.74
N ARG A 712 -15.68 -20.15 -4.38
CA ARG A 712 -16.98 -19.63 -4.83
C ARG A 712 -16.91 -18.68 -6.01
N SER A 713 -15.72 -18.28 -6.43
CA SER A 713 -15.56 -17.38 -7.59
C SER A 713 -15.51 -18.21 -8.85
N CYS A 714 -16.51 -18.05 -9.71
CA CYS A 714 -16.70 -18.83 -10.93
C CYS A 714 -16.51 -17.97 -12.18
N THR A 715 -15.77 -18.49 -13.15
CA THR A 715 -15.55 -17.84 -14.44
C THR A 715 -15.87 -18.80 -15.60
N PRO A 716 -16.57 -18.33 -16.65
CA PRO A 716 -16.75 -19.12 -17.87
C PRO A 716 -15.42 -19.19 -18.64
N THR A 717 -15.03 -20.40 -19.05
CA THR A 717 -13.74 -20.68 -19.72
C THR A 717 -13.89 -20.99 -21.20
N ALA A 718 -14.99 -21.63 -21.60
CA ALA A 718 -15.27 -21.92 -23.01
C ALA A 718 -16.77 -22.11 -23.24
N MET A 719 -17.25 -21.84 -24.45
CA MET A 719 -18.67 -21.94 -24.81
C MET A 719 -18.86 -22.52 -26.21
N ARG A 720 -19.91 -23.34 -26.40
CA ARG A 720 -20.32 -23.86 -27.71
C ARG A 720 -21.83 -23.80 -27.90
N LYS A 721 -22.27 -23.75 -29.15
CA LYS A 721 -23.69 -23.85 -29.52
C LYS A 721 -24.09 -25.33 -29.65
N ILE A 722 -25.24 -25.69 -29.09
CA ILE A 722 -25.81 -27.05 -29.15
C ILE A 722 -27.21 -27.00 -29.78
N ASP A 723 -27.80 -28.16 -30.09
CA ASP A 723 -29.15 -28.21 -30.67
C ASP A 723 -30.19 -27.64 -29.71
N LEU A 724 -31.10 -26.81 -30.23
CA LEU A 724 -32.10 -26.08 -29.46
C LEU A 724 -33.04 -27.02 -28.69
N HIS A 725 -33.35 -28.20 -29.27
CA HIS A 725 -34.27 -29.19 -28.72
C HIS A 725 -33.57 -30.21 -27.80
N THR A 726 -32.36 -29.89 -27.33
CA THR A 726 -31.64 -30.71 -26.36
C THR A 726 -32.24 -30.53 -24.97
N GLY A 727 -33.35 -31.22 -24.68
CA GLY A 727 -34.06 -31.18 -23.40
C GLY A 727 -35.24 -32.15 -23.39
N VAL A 728 -35.77 -32.48 -22.21
CA VAL A 728 -36.91 -33.41 -22.12
C VAL A 728 -38.21 -32.67 -22.41
N ASN A 729 -38.31 -31.41 -21.98
CA ASN A 729 -39.57 -30.65 -22.02
C ASN A 729 -39.66 -29.65 -23.18
N TYR A 730 -38.53 -29.20 -23.74
CA TYR A 730 -38.52 -28.25 -24.87
C TYR A 730 -38.52 -28.97 -26.23
N THR A 731 -39.72 -29.23 -26.75
CA THR A 731 -39.98 -29.86 -28.06
C THR A 731 -40.31 -28.83 -29.16
N LYS A 732 -40.42 -29.27 -30.42
CA LYS A 732 -40.87 -28.40 -31.53
C LYS A 732 -42.25 -27.77 -31.29
N GLY A 733 -43.14 -28.47 -30.57
CA GLY A 733 -44.48 -27.96 -30.22
C GLY A 733 -44.42 -26.85 -29.18
N SER A 734 -43.61 -27.02 -28.13
CA SER A 734 -43.39 -25.96 -27.13
C SER A 734 -42.58 -24.79 -27.68
N ASP A 735 -41.67 -25.03 -28.63
CA ASP A 735 -40.90 -23.96 -29.30
C ASP A 735 -41.84 -22.98 -30.05
N SER A 736 -42.90 -23.50 -30.69
CA SER A 736 -43.96 -22.65 -31.29
C SER A 736 -44.72 -21.84 -30.23
N PHE A 737 -45.00 -22.43 -29.06
CA PHE A 737 -45.58 -21.70 -27.93
C PHE A 737 -44.63 -20.58 -27.47
N PHE A 738 -43.34 -20.86 -27.29
CA PHE A 738 -42.33 -19.87 -26.88
C PHE A 738 -42.19 -18.71 -27.87
N ARG A 739 -42.20 -19.02 -29.17
CA ARG A 739 -42.14 -18.03 -30.26
C ARG A 739 -43.34 -17.11 -30.31
N ASN A 740 -44.52 -17.55 -29.89
CA ASN A 740 -45.75 -16.76 -30.07
C ASN A 740 -46.28 -16.17 -28.77
N THR A 741 -46.17 -16.87 -27.63
CA THR A 741 -46.80 -16.44 -26.38
C THR A 741 -45.81 -15.74 -25.44
N PRO A 742 -44.79 -16.42 -24.84
CA PRO A 742 -43.79 -15.74 -24.02
C PRO A 742 -43.09 -14.57 -24.70
N SER A 743 -42.68 -14.71 -25.97
CA SER A 743 -42.02 -13.64 -26.71
C SER A 743 -42.89 -12.37 -26.83
N GLN A 744 -44.17 -12.51 -27.18
CA GLN A 744 -45.12 -11.39 -27.26
C GLN A 744 -45.38 -10.79 -25.88
N ASN A 745 -45.52 -11.64 -24.85
CA ASN A 745 -45.69 -11.16 -23.48
C ASN A 745 -44.46 -10.40 -22.98
N ILE A 746 -43.24 -10.80 -23.36
CA ILE A 746 -42.01 -10.05 -23.08
C ILE A 746 -42.04 -8.71 -23.80
N MET A 747 -42.35 -8.69 -25.11
CA MET A 747 -42.48 -7.44 -25.91
C MET A 747 -43.46 -6.44 -25.30
N LEU A 748 -44.54 -6.92 -24.69
CA LEU A 748 -45.57 -6.10 -24.07
C LEU A 748 -45.19 -5.63 -22.64
N ASN A 749 -44.51 -6.46 -21.86
CA ASN A 749 -44.27 -6.21 -20.45
C ASN A 749 -42.90 -5.59 -20.14
N LEU A 750 -41.85 -5.93 -20.90
CA LEU A 750 -40.50 -5.37 -20.72
C LEU A 750 -40.49 -3.83 -20.80
N PRO A 751 -41.19 -3.19 -21.75
CA PRO A 751 -41.25 -1.72 -21.78
C PRO A 751 -42.04 -1.08 -20.63
N ARG A 752 -42.70 -1.89 -19.79
CA ARG A 752 -43.58 -1.44 -18.73
C ARG A 752 -43.22 -1.91 -17.33
N VAL A 753 -42.02 -2.47 -17.15
CA VAL A 753 -41.61 -3.06 -15.87
C VAL A 753 -41.56 -2.02 -14.75
N ASP A 754 -41.10 -0.81 -15.06
CA ASP A 754 -40.91 0.29 -14.12
C ASP A 754 -42.03 1.35 -14.16
N ASN A 755 -43.00 1.24 -15.08
CA ASN A 755 -44.05 2.26 -15.31
C ASN A 755 -45.50 1.72 -15.29
N LEU A 756 -45.71 0.50 -14.79
CA LEU A 756 -47.05 -0.08 -14.72
C LEU A 756 -48.01 0.80 -13.91
N GLY A 757 -49.16 1.14 -14.50
CA GLY A 757 -50.23 1.88 -13.83
C GLY A 757 -50.05 3.41 -13.78
N VAL A 758 -49.08 3.95 -14.54
CA VAL A 758 -48.90 5.40 -14.68
C VAL A 758 -49.90 5.95 -15.70
N GLY A 759 -50.66 6.99 -15.32
CA GLY A 759 -51.76 7.54 -16.12
C GLY A 759 -51.36 8.47 -17.29
N SER A 760 -50.14 8.98 -17.32
CA SER A 760 -49.60 9.71 -18.48
C SER A 760 -48.08 9.54 -18.56
N VAL A 761 -47.62 9.07 -19.71
CA VAL A 761 -46.22 8.73 -19.99
C VAL A 761 -45.37 10.00 -20.22
N ALA A 762 -46.00 11.10 -20.67
CA ALA A 762 -45.35 12.36 -21.03
C ALA A 762 -44.65 13.07 -19.85
N PHE A 763 -45.14 12.92 -18.62
CA PHE A 763 -44.60 13.63 -17.45
C PHE A 763 -43.37 12.97 -16.80
N ARG A 764 -43.02 11.74 -17.20
CA ARG A 764 -41.94 10.96 -16.55
C ARG A 764 -40.65 10.84 -17.39
N GLY A 765 -40.74 11.01 -18.71
CA GLY A 765 -39.63 10.76 -19.62
C GLY A 765 -39.32 9.26 -19.79
N SER A 766 -38.18 8.94 -20.40
CA SER A 766 -37.76 7.56 -20.69
C SER A 766 -37.68 6.67 -19.44
N THR A 767 -37.96 5.38 -19.63
CA THR A 767 -37.84 4.33 -18.61
C THR A 767 -36.39 4.10 -18.17
N ASN A 768 -36.18 3.46 -17.03
CA ASN A 768 -34.85 3.06 -16.57
C ASN A 768 -34.16 2.11 -17.57
N ALA A 769 -34.93 1.25 -18.26
CA ALA A 769 -34.42 0.38 -19.30
C ALA A 769 -33.89 1.17 -20.51
N GLU A 770 -34.63 2.17 -20.99
CA GLU A 770 -34.18 3.06 -22.06
C GLU A 770 -32.93 3.86 -21.65
N LYS A 771 -32.92 4.42 -20.43
CA LYS A 771 -31.76 5.19 -19.96
C LYS A 771 -30.52 4.32 -19.81
N TRP A 772 -30.67 3.08 -19.34
CA TRP A 772 -29.57 2.11 -19.29
C TRP A 772 -29.08 1.72 -20.70
N MET A 773 -29.98 1.60 -21.68
CA MET A 773 -29.59 1.40 -23.09
C MET A 773 -28.84 2.60 -23.65
N ALA A 774 -29.09 3.82 -23.20
CA ALA A 774 -28.37 5.01 -23.61
C ALA A 774 -26.97 5.08 -22.95
N ASP A 775 -26.90 4.89 -21.63
CA ASP A 775 -25.65 4.86 -20.87
C ASP A 775 -25.76 3.97 -19.62
N PRO A 776 -25.15 2.77 -19.59
CA PRO A 776 -25.22 1.87 -18.44
C PRO A 776 -24.46 2.38 -17.21
N THR A 777 -23.58 3.37 -17.35
CA THR A 777 -22.74 3.89 -16.25
C THR A 777 -23.40 5.02 -15.47
N ASN A 778 -24.23 5.85 -16.13
CA ASN A 778 -24.82 7.05 -15.53
C ASN A 778 -26.25 7.30 -16.03
N PHE A 779 -27.18 6.40 -15.71
CA PHE A 779 -28.58 6.51 -16.12
C PHE A 779 -29.56 6.88 -14.99
N VAL A 780 -29.13 6.81 -13.73
CA VAL A 780 -29.98 7.05 -12.56
C VAL A 780 -30.13 8.56 -12.32
N GLY A 781 -31.37 9.07 -12.35
CA GLY A 781 -31.68 10.48 -12.05
C GLY A 781 -31.93 11.40 -13.24
N LEU A 782 -31.74 10.92 -14.48
CA LEU A 782 -32.10 11.66 -15.69
C LEU A 782 -33.64 11.77 -15.80
N LYS A 783 -34.18 12.97 -16.02
CA LYS A 783 -35.63 13.21 -16.20
C LYS A 783 -36.05 13.46 -17.66
N THR A 784 -35.12 13.30 -18.61
CA THR A 784 -35.32 13.60 -20.04
C THR A 784 -35.56 12.34 -20.88
N TYR A 785 -36.01 12.55 -22.12
CA TYR A 785 -36.05 11.51 -23.14
C TYR A 785 -34.64 11.22 -23.65
N VAL A 786 -34.31 9.94 -23.81
CA VAL A 786 -33.00 9.52 -24.34
C VAL A 786 -33.05 9.32 -25.85
N GLN A 787 -31.99 9.76 -26.52
CA GLN A 787 -31.90 9.72 -27.99
C GLN A 787 -31.21 8.42 -28.43
N LEU A 788 -31.94 7.30 -28.40
CA LEU A 788 -31.38 5.98 -28.75
C LEU A 788 -30.98 5.83 -30.22
N TYR A 789 -31.39 6.74 -31.11
CA TYR A 789 -30.99 6.73 -32.52
C TYR A 789 -29.51 7.12 -32.71
N GLU A 790 -28.87 7.76 -31.71
CA GLU A 790 -27.45 8.12 -31.78
C GLU A 790 -26.53 6.89 -31.61
N LEU A 791 -27.06 5.79 -31.05
CA LEU A 791 -26.30 4.56 -30.86
C LEU A 791 -26.10 3.84 -32.19
N SER A 792 -24.94 3.21 -32.37
CA SER A 792 -24.74 2.31 -33.50
C SER A 792 -25.67 1.08 -33.38
N PRO A 793 -26.09 0.47 -34.51
CA PRO A 793 -26.93 -0.72 -34.47
C PRO A 793 -26.32 -1.85 -33.63
N ASP A 794 -25.00 -2.03 -33.64
CA ASP A 794 -24.30 -3.04 -32.84
C ASP A 794 -24.38 -2.78 -31.34
N VAL A 795 -24.21 -1.53 -30.91
CA VAL A 795 -24.29 -1.15 -29.48
C VAL A 795 -25.73 -1.30 -28.98
N LEU A 796 -26.72 -0.86 -29.77
CA LEU A 796 -28.13 -1.05 -29.46
C LEU A 796 -28.48 -2.54 -29.37
N SER A 797 -27.99 -3.35 -30.31
CA SER A 797 -28.15 -4.81 -30.33
C SER A 797 -27.59 -5.48 -29.08
N ASN A 798 -26.41 -5.05 -28.63
CA ASN A 798 -25.77 -5.55 -27.42
C ASN A 798 -26.57 -5.22 -26.16
N ARG A 799 -26.94 -3.96 -25.98
CA ARG A 799 -27.67 -3.52 -24.79
C ARG A 799 -29.09 -4.10 -24.76
N LEU A 800 -29.77 -4.16 -25.90
CA LEU A 800 -31.10 -4.77 -25.99
C LEU A 800 -31.08 -6.28 -25.73
N THR A 801 -30.07 -7.01 -26.22
CA THR A 801 -29.86 -8.43 -25.88
C THR A 801 -29.70 -8.62 -24.37
N ILE A 802 -28.87 -7.80 -23.72
CA ILE A 802 -28.64 -7.87 -22.27
C ILE A 802 -29.93 -7.64 -21.50
N LEU A 803 -30.69 -6.59 -21.84
CA LEU A 803 -31.97 -6.31 -21.19
C LEU A 803 -32.99 -7.42 -21.40
N TRP A 804 -33.09 -7.93 -22.63
CA TRP A 804 -34.04 -8.98 -22.97
C TRP A 804 -33.79 -10.26 -22.18
N ASN A 805 -32.54 -10.72 -22.15
CA ASN A 805 -32.16 -11.90 -21.37
C ASN A 805 -32.30 -11.67 -19.87
N SER A 806 -31.88 -10.51 -19.36
CA SER A 806 -31.98 -10.19 -17.93
C SER A 806 -33.44 -10.17 -17.48
N PHE A 807 -34.31 -9.56 -18.28
CA PHE A 807 -35.74 -9.57 -18.01
C PHE A 807 -36.30 -10.98 -18.06
N PHE A 808 -36.05 -11.71 -19.15
CA PHE A 808 -36.56 -13.07 -19.30
C PHE A 808 -36.11 -13.99 -18.17
N GLN A 809 -34.84 -13.94 -17.78
CA GLN A 809 -34.31 -14.72 -16.65
C GLN A 809 -35.00 -14.39 -15.34
N SER A 810 -35.35 -13.14 -15.08
CA SER A 810 -36.13 -12.78 -13.88
C SER A 810 -37.53 -13.41 -13.83
N THR A 811 -38.06 -13.93 -14.95
CA THR A 811 -39.44 -14.44 -15.06
C THR A 811 -39.64 -15.92 -14.72
N TYR A 812 -38.58 -16.66 -14.41
CA TYR A 812 -38.65 -18.06 -14.00
C TYR A 812 -37.67 -18.33 -12.85
N ALA A 813 -37.87 -19.43 -12.12
CA ALA A 813 -37.03 -19.79 -10.96
C ALA A 813 -36.79 -18.62 -9.97
N MET A 814 -37.80 -17.78 -9.77
CA MET A 814 -37.64 -16.45 -9.14
C MET A 814 -37.12 -16.52 -7.71
N ASN A 815 -37.53 -17.54 -6.95
CA ASN A 815 -37.13 -17.72 -5.55
C ASN A 815 -35.64 -18.08 -5.41
N THR A 816 -35.06 -18.73 -6.42
CA THR A 816 -33.67 -19.22 -6.37
C THR A 816 -32.68 -18.18 -6.89
N LEU A 817 -33.11 -17.32 -7.81
CA LEU A 817 -32.28 -16.24 -8.38
C LEU A 817 -31.88 -15.17 -7.34
N GLY A 818 -32.75 -14.88 -6.37
CA GLY A 818 -32.55 -13.84 -5.35
C GLY A 818 -31.56 -14.18 -4.24
N GLY A 819 -30.76 -15.24 -4.38
CA GLY A 819 -29.73 -15.63 -3.40
C GLY A 819 -30.23 -16.48 -2.23
N ASN A 820 -31.49 -16.91 -2.24
CA ASN A 820 -32.08 -17.81 -1.22
C ASN A 820 -31.83 -19.29 -1.54
N LEU A 821 -30.58 -19.64 -1.89
CA LEU A 821 -30.17 -21.02 -2.17
C LEU A 821 -29.27 -21.54 -1.06
N ASP A 822 -29.70 -22.62 -0.41
CA ASP A 822 -28.88 -23.33 0.55
C ASP A 822 -27.66 -23.95 -0.16
N GLN A 823 -26.46 -23.52 0.26
CA GLN A 823 -25.22 -23.80 -0.44
C GLN A 823 -24.75 -25.25 -0.28
N THR A 824 -25.19 -25.94 0.78
CA THR A 824 -24.96 -27.38 0.94
C THR A 824 -26.02 -28.21 0.23
N PHE A 825 -27.11 -27.59 -0.26
CA PHE A 825 -28.26 -28.26 -0.86
C PHE A 825 -28.97 -29.24 0.10
N ASP A 826 -28.63 -29.24 1.40
CA ASP A 826 -29.15 -30.19 2.38
C ASP A 826 -30.66 -30.02 2.56
N ASN A 827 -31.16 -28.78 2.62
CA ASN A 827 -32.58 -28.51 2.78
C ASN A 827 -33.39 -28.60 1.46
N ILE A 828 -32.74 -28.47 0.30
CA ILE A 828 -33.44 -28.40 -0.99
C ILE A 828 -33.87 -29.79 -1.48
N THR A 829 -33.16 -30.86 -1.09
CA THR A 829 -33.49 -32.25 -1.48
C THR A 829 -34.88 -32.73 -1.06
N GLN A 830 -35.52 -32.07 -0.08
CA GLN A 830 -36.89 -32.38 0.38
C GLN A 830 -37.95 -31.40 -0.16
N SER A 831 -37.57 -30.42 -0.98
CA SER A 831 -38.43 -29.36 -1.49
C SER A 831 -38.77 -29.53 -2.97
N ALA A 832 -39.85 -28.87 -3.42
CA ALA A 832 -40.22 -28.78 -4.84
C ALA A 832 -39.10 -28.15 -5.70
N ASP A 833 -38.20 -27.38 -5.10
CA ASP A 833 -37.08 -26.73 -5.78
C ASP A 833 -35.97 -27.72 -6.22
N SER A 834 -35.93 -28.94 -5.67
CA SER A 834 -34.98 -29.99 -6.12
C SER A 834 -35.14 -30.39 -7.58
N GLN A 835 -36.36 -30.28 -8.14
CA GLN A 835 -36.64 -30.57 -9.55
C GLN A 835 -36.18 -29.47 -10.50
N LEU A 836 -35.83 -28.29 -9.97
CA LEU A 836 -35.38 -27.14 -10.75
C LEU A 836 -33.88 -27.19 -11.07
N PHE A 837 -33.11 -28.11 -10.50
CA PHE A 837 -31.66 -28.19 -10.68
C PHE A 837 -31.23 -29.47 -11.39
N ASN A 838 -30.12 -29.38 -12.13
CA ASN A 838 -29.52 -30.50 -12.84
C ASN A 838 -28.08 -30.70 -12.37
N GLY A 839 -27.68 -31.96 -12.15
CA GLY A 839 -26.35 -32.30 -11.68
C GLY A 839 -25.38 -32.50 -12.84
N THR A 840 -24.22 -31.84 -12.79
CA THR A 840 -23.09 -32.11 -13.69
C THR A 840 -21.88 -32.63 -12.93
N ALA A 841 -21.15 -33.56 -13.55
CA ALA A 841 -19.88 -34.04 -13.03
C ALA A 841 -18.87 -32.87 -13.01
N SER A 842 -18.18 -32.73 -11.88
CA SER A 842 -17.17 -31.71 -11.65
C SER A 842 -15.85 -32.36 -11.29
N ALA A 843 -14.76 -31.91 -11.91
CA ALA A 843 -13.41 -32.24 -11.47
C ALA A 843 -13.02 -31.24 -10.38
N VAL A 844 -12.84 -31.74 -9.15
CA VAL A 844 -12.48 -30.94 -7.98
C VAL A 844 -11.01 -31.15 -7.68
N SER A 845 -10.24 -30.06 -7.64
CA SER A 845 -8.86 -30.03 -7.17
C SER A 845 -8.84 -29.43 -5.77
N THR A 846 -8.62 -30.26 -4.74
CA THR A 846 -8.46 -29.79 -3.37
C THR A 846 -6.98 -29.59 -3.05
N PRO A 847 -6.55 -28.40 -2.60
CA PRO A 847 -5.18 -28.23 -2.16
C PRO A 847 -4.94 -29.06 -0.90
N MET A 848 -3.95 -29.95 -0.94
CA MET A 848 -3.47 -30.64 0.26
C MET A 848 -2.68 -29.66 1.13
N PRO A 849 -2.59 -29.90 2.46
CA PRO A 849 -1.73 -29.11 3.33
C PRO A 849 -0.31 -29.09 2.77
N SER A 850 0.29 -27.91 2.76
CA SER A 850 1.62 -27.72 2.23
C SER A 850 2.68 -28.43 3.07
N VAL A 851 3.72 -28.90 2.40
CA VAL A 851 4.80 -29.68 3.00
C VAL A 851 6.12 -28.95 2.78
N TRP A 852 7.00 -28.99 3.79
CA TRP A 852 8.36 -28.46 3.65
C TRP A 852 9.21 -29.36 2.77
N HIS A 853 9.84 -28.77 1.75
CA HIS A 853 10.76 -29.46 0.85
C HIS A 853 12.16 -28.82 0.90
N THR A 854 13.19 -29.65 1.13
CA THR A 854 14.58 -29.24 1.26
C THR A 854 15.38 -29.54 -0.01
N ASN A 855 16.07 -28.53 -0.55
CA ASN A 855 16.95 -28.73 -1.70
C ASN A 855 18.32 -29.26 -1.28
N TRP A 856 18.53 -30.57 -1.49
CA TRP A 856 19.76 -31.28 -1.14
C TRP A 856 21.05 -30.70 -1.74
N LYS A 857 20.98 -30.05 -2.92
CA LYS A 857 22.16 -29.42 -3.53
C LYS A 857 22.65 -28.23 -2.70
N TRP A 858 21.72 -27.38 -2.28
CA TRP A 858 22.02 -26.22 -1.44
C TRP A 858 22.37 -26.61 -0.01
N PHE A 859 21.73 -27.65 0.53
CA PHE A 859 22.13 -28.28 1.80
C PHE A 859 23.61 -28.65 1.79
N THR A 860 24.04 -29.36 0.77
CA THR A 860 25.44 -29.83 0.65
C THR A 860 26.40 -28.64 0.56
N ALA A 861 26.05 -27.59 -0.20
CA ALA A 861 26.86 -26.39 -0.33
C ALA A 861 27.00 -25.61 1.00
N LEU A 862 25.92 -25.46 1.76
CA LEU A 862 25.95 -24.80 3.08
C LEU A 862 26.77 -25.61 4.09
N LEU A 863 26.59 -26.93 4.12
CA LEU A 863 27.30 -27.82 5.04
C LEU A 863 28.80 -27.81 4.79
N VAL A 864 29.22 -27.99 3.52
CA VAL A 864 30.64 -28.03 3.14
C VAL A 864 31.33 -26.68 3.42
N SER A 865 30.72 -25.57 3.03
CA SER A 865 31.28 -24.24 3.27
C SER A 865 31.42 -23.91 4.76
N SER A 866 30.43 -24.29 5.58
CA SER A 866 30.46 -24.09 7.03
C SER A 866 31.52 -24.95 7.73
N ILE A 867 31.70 -26.20 7.32
CA ILE A 867 32.75 -27.09 7.86
C ILE A 867 34.15 -26.55 7.53
N ILE A 868 34.38 -26.14 6.28
CA ILE A 868 35.67 -25.55 5.87
C ILE A 868 35.97 -24.30 6.70
N LEU A 869 34.98 -23.43 6.89
CA LEU A 869 35.12 -22.23 7.71
C LEU A 869 35.42 -22.57 9.18
N GLN A 870 34.75 -23.59 9.74
CA GLN A 870 34.97 -24.03 11.11
C GLN A 870 36.40 -24.56 11.33
N ILE A 871 36.92 -25.32 10.38
CA ILE A 871 38.31 -25.82 10.40
C ILE A 871 39.28 -24.63 10.32
N ALA A 872 39.07 -23.70 9.39
CA ALA A 872 39.91 -22.51 9.25
C ALA A 872 39.92 -21.65 10.52
N ALA A 873 38.76 -21.50 11.18
CA ALA A 873 38.64 -20.76 12.43
C ALA A 873 39.47 -21.39 13.57
N TYR A 874 39.39 -22.71 13.77
CA TYR A 874 40.21 -23.36 14.79
C TYR A 874 41.70 -23.37 14.45
N MET A 875 42.05 -23.49 13.17
CA MET A 875 43.44 -23.33 12.72
C MET A 875 43.99 -21.93 13.02
N ALA A 876 43.18 -20.88 12.84
CA ALA A 876 43.55 -19.52 13.19
C ALA A 876 43.87 -19.37 14.69
N LEU A 877 43.02 -19.93 15.56
CA LEU A 877 43.22 -19.94 17.01
C LEU A 877 44.49 -20.71 17.40
N PHE A 878 44.71 -21.87 16.77
CA PHE A 878 45.92 -22.68 16.97
C PHE A 878 47.19 -21.89 16.61
N PHE A 879 47.23 -21.26 15.43
CA PHE A 879 48.38 -20.47 15.01
C PHE A 879 48.62 -19.28 15.93
N LYS A 880 47.57 -18.53 16.30
CA LYS A 880 47.66 -17.41 17.24
C LYS A 880 48.32 -17.82 18.56
N TYR A 881 47.94 -18.97 19.12
CA TYR A 881 48.47 -19.43 20.40
C TYR A 881 49.88 -20.02 20.27
N TYR A 882 50.30 -20.46 19.09
CA TYR A 882 51.62 -21.05 18.86
C TYR A 882 52.67 -20.00 18.44
N THR A 883 52.29 -18.98 17.68
CA THR A 883 53.19 -17.91 17.23
C THR A 883 53.68 -17.04 18.39
N CYS A 884 54.97 -16.74 18.42
CA CYS A 884 55.57 -15.85 19.42
C CYS A 884 55.70 -14.39 18.93
N VAL A 885 55.57 -14.18 17.61
CA VAL A 885 55.66 -12.88 16.95
C VAL A 885 54.46 -11.99 17.34
N PRO A 886 54.67 -10.71 17.73
CA PRO A 886 53.58 -9.78 17.99
C PRO A 886 52.79 -9.46 16.72
N ASP A 887 51.52 -9.07 16.87
CA ASP A 887 50.66 -8.74 15.73
C ASP A 887 51.00 -7.36 15.12
N ILE A 888 52.09 -7.32 14.34
CA ILE A 888 52.64 -6.10 13.72
C ILE A 888 52.47 -6.07 12.20
N ILE A 889 51.99 -7.16 11.58
CA ILE A 889 51.90 -7.25 10.12
C ILE A 889 50.56 -6.67 9.64
N GLY A 890 50.66 -5.57 8.88
CA GLY A 890 49.62 -5.07 7.99
C GLY A 890 49.88 -5.54 6.55
N TYR A 891 50.50 -4.70 5.72
CA TYR A 891 51.04 -5.14 4.44
C TYR A 891 52.53 -5.48 4.60
N ALA A 892 52.99 -6.63 4.09
CA ALA A 892 54.40 -7.01 4.20
C ALA A 892 55.30 -6.06 3.39
N SER A 893 54.78 -5.51 2.31
CA SER A 893 55.41 -4.45 1.51
C SER A 893 55.73 -3.19 2.32
N SER A 894 54.86 -2.74 3.22
CA SER A 894 55.12 -1.53 4.01
C SER A 894 56.25 -1.73 5.03
N MET A 895 56.41 -2.95 5.55
CA MET A 895 57.49 -3.29 6.48
C MET A 895 58.89 -3.31 5.83
N THR A 896 58.95 -3.24 4.50
CA THR A 896 60.23 -3.13 3.78
C THR A 896 60.64 -1.66 3.54
N LEU A 897 59.77 -0.69 3.81
CA LEU A 897 60.03 0.74 3.60
C LEU A 897 60.95 1.28 4.71
N LEU A 898 62.03 1.96 4.33
CA LEU A 898 63.03 2.54 5.26
C LEU A 898 63.56 1.55 6.31
N ASN A 899 63.49 0.25 6.03
CA ASN A 899 63.90 -0.79 6.95
C ASN A 899 65.40 -1.11 6.74
N PRO A 900 66.27 -0.89 7.73
CA PRO A 900 67.71 -1.11 7.60
C PRO A 900 68.09 -2.59 7.42
N TYR A 901 67.19 -3.51 7.73
CA TYR A 901 67.41 -4.96 7.65
C TYR A 901 66.93 -5.57 6.31
N VAL A 902 66.48 -4.73 5.36
CA VAL A 902 65.98 -5.15 4.04
C VAL A 902 66.66 -4.32 2.94
N PRO A 903 67.13 -4.93 1.83
CA PRO A 903 67.75 -4.18 0.75
C PRO A 903 66.75 -3.22 0.08
N THR A 904 67.20 -2.00 -0.24
CA THR A 904 66.40 -1.00 -0.97
C THR A 904 66.35 -1.33 -2.47
N PRO A 905 65.15 -1.55 -3.06
CA PRO A 905 65.01 -1.83 -4.49
C PRO A 905 65.28 -0.59 -5.36
N THR A 906 65.65 -0.81 -6.63
CA THR A 906 65.84 0.23 -7.66
C THR A 906 64.52 0.99 -7.87
N GLY A 907 64.47 2.26 -7.45
CA GLY A 907 63.23 3.06 -7.36
C GLY A 907 62.95 3.62 -5.96
N GLY A 908 63.72 3.24 -4.93
CA GLY A 908 63.73 3.94 -3.64
C GLY A 908 62.42 3.87 -2.87
N THR A 909 62.01 5.00 -2.26
CA THR A 909 60.77 5.15 -1.48
C THR A 909 59.55 5.53 -2.32
N THR A 910 59.70 5.80 -3.61
CA THR A 910 58.61 6.27 -4.49
C THR A 910 57.76 5.13 -5.06
N LEU A 911 58.18 3.88 -4.90
CA LEU A 911 57.45 2.70 -5.39
C LEU A 911 56.19 2.43 -4.56
N HIS A 912 55.06 2.17 -5.23
CA HIS A 912 53.84 1.73 -4.57
C HIS A 912 54.01 0.34 -3.93
N GLY A 913 53.27 0.05 -2.86
CA GLY A 913 53.46 -1.17 -2.05
C GLY A 913 53.35 -2.49 -2.85
N LEU A 914 52.41 -2.56 -3.79
CA LEU A 914 52.22 -3.72 -4.67
C LEU A 914 53.38 -3.93 -5.66
N GLU A 915 53.86 -2.85 -6.28
CA GLU A 915 55.00 -2.88 -7.20
C GLU A 915 56.28 -3.28 -6.45
N ARG A 916 56.46 -2.75 -5.25
CA ARG A 916 57.55 -3.10 -4.34
C ARG A 916 57.50 -4.57 -3.92
N ALA A 917 56.30 -5.09 -3.60
CA ALA A 917 56.10 -6.50 -3.30
C ALA A 917 56.43 -7.40 -4.49
N HIS A 918 56.08 -6.98 -5.72
CA HIS A 918 56.40 -7.71 -6.95
C HIS A 918 57.90 -7.76 -7.20
N MET A 919 58.63 -6.64 -7.06
CA MET A 919 60.09 -6.61 -7.25
C MET A 919 60.83 -7.46 -6.20
N LEU A 920 60.34 -7.46 -4.95
CA LEU A 920 60.96 -8.18 -3.84
C LEU A 920 60.33 -9.57 -3.60
N GLN A 921 59.49 -10.07 -4.51
CA GLN A 921 58.65 -11.25 -4.28
C GLN A 921 59.44 -12.54 -3.92
N HIS A 922 60.65 -12.68 -4.44
CA HIS A 922 61.52 -13.84 -4.23
C HIS A 922 62.42 -13.73 -2.99
N MET A 923 62.45 -12.57 -2.33
CA MET A 923 63.27 -12.35 -1.14
C MET A 923 62.72 -13.17 0.02
N ARG A 924 63.60 -13.94 0.68
CA ARG A 924 63.27 -14.60 1.94
C ARG A 924 63.33 -13.61 3.09
N VAL A 925 62.26 -13.54 3.85
CA VAL A 925 62.04 -12.61 4.96
C VAL A 925 61.63 -13.38 6.21
N MET A 926 62.03 -12.87 7.36
CA MET A 926 61.72 -13.45 8.66
C MET A 926 61.45 -12.34 9.68
N ILE A 927 60.48 -12.55 10.57
CA ILE A 927 60.34 -11.73 11.78
C ILE A 927 61.02 -12.49 12.91
N GLY A 928 62.10 -11.91 13.42
CA GLY A 928 62.95 -12.57 14.40
C GLY A 928 63.78 -11.57 15.19
N ASP A 929 64.64 -12.12 16.04
CA ASP A 929 65.53 -11.37 16.88
C ASP A 929 66.79 -10.95 16.10
N VAL A 930 66.94 -9.65 15.86
CA VAL A 930 68.10 -9.08 15.17
C VAL A 930 69.29 -8.82 16.11
N CYS A 931 69.06 -8.84 17.43
CA CYS A 931 70.09 -8.68 18.46
C CYS A 931 70.29 -9.99 19.24
N ALA A 932 70.44 -11.11 18.51
CA ALA A 932 70.47 -12.45 19.11
C ALA A 932 71.55 -12.63 20.20
N ASN A 933 72.65 -11.87 20.13
CA ASN A 933 73.81 -11.97 21.02
C ASN A 933 73.76 -11.02 22.26
N GLU A 934 72.73 -10.18 22.39
CA GLU A 934 72.60 -9.21 23.49
C GLU A 934 71.66 -9.73 24.59
N PRO A 935 71.78 -9.30 25.87
CA PRO A 935 70.90 -9.79 26.94
C PRO A 935 69.41 -9.45 26.72
N VAL A 936 69.13 -8.41 25.93
CA VAL A 936 67.78 -7.99 25.53
C VAL A 936 67.70 -8.02 24.01
N GLY A 937 66.72 -8.75 23.46
CA GLY A 937 66.56 -8.88 22.00
C GLY A 937 65.75 -7.73 21.40
N ALA A 938 65.78 -7.59 20.08
CA ALA A 938 64.95 -6.63 19.35
C ALA A 938 64.21 -7.36 18.22
N VAL A 939 62.88 -7.21 18.16
CA VAL A 939 62.06 -7.87 17.13
C VAL A 939 61.99 -6.98 15.89
N ALA A 940 62.51 -7.46 14.76
CA ALA A 940 62.43 -6.73 13.50
C ALA A 940 62.06 -7.64 12.33
N PHE A 941 61.49 -7.03 11.29
CA PHE A 941 61.28 -7.66 10.00
C PHE A 941 62.58 -7.55 9.19
N ALA A 942 63.19 -8.68 8.85
CA ALA A 942 64.53 -8.69 8.27
C ALA A 942 64.63 -9.70 7.12
N LYS A 943 65.62 -9.50 6.24
CA LYS A 943 66.00 -10.52 5.26
C LYS A 943 66.50 -11.77 6.01
N ALA A 944 65.99 -12.93 5.63
CA ALA A 944 66.34 -14.21 6.23
C ALA A 944 67.69 -14.69 5.69
N ASP A 945 68.77 -14.00 6.06
CA ASP A 945 70.14 -14.40 5.78
C ASP A 945 70.66 -15.28 6.94
N GLU A 946 71.23 -16.43 6.61
CA GLU A 946 71.73 -17.41 7.57
C GLU A 946 72.78 -16.79 8.50
N GLY A 947 72.39 -16.48 9.74
CA GLY A 947 73.28 -16.04 10.82
C GLY A 947 73.02 -14.66 11.43
N ARG A 948 72.17 -13.80 10.83
CA ARG A 948 71.90 -12.44 11.36
C ARG A 948 70.58 -12.28 12.12
N VAL A 949 69.64 -13.22 11.98
CA VAL A 949 68.30 -13.14 12.59
C VAL A 949 68.00 -14.48 13.27
N ALA A 950 67.77 -14.47 14.58
CA ALA A 950 67.42 -15.66 15.35
C ALA A 950 65.90 -15.80 15.54
N ARG A 951 65.42 -17.01 15.83
CA ARG A 951 64.00 -17.24 16.17
C ARG A 951 63.66 -16.68 17.54
N LEU A 952 62.42 -16.21 17.69
CA LEU A 952 61.92 -15.70 18.95
C LEU A 952 61.74 -16.83 19.98
N ASN A 953 62.13 -16.55 21.21
CA ASN A 953 61.95 -17.40 22.39
C ASN A 953 61.05 -16.71 23.42
N ARG A 954 59.99 -17.41 23.89
CA ARG A 954 59.03 -16.91 24.89
C ARG A 954 59.64 -16.58 26.25
N LYS A 955 60.82 -17.13 26.57
CA LYS A 955 61.50 -16.93 27.86
C LYS A 955 62.49 -15.74 27.86
N ARG A 956 62.64 -15.04 26.73
CA ARG A 956 63.57 -13.91 26.56
C ARG A 956 62.79 -12.59 26.48
N PHE A 957 63.37 -11.51 27.01
CA PHE A 957 62.81 -10.17 26.92
C PHE A 957 63.22 -9.49 25.60
N TYR A 958 62.26 -8.80 24.98
CA TYR A 958 62.45 -8.00 23.77
C TYR A 958 62.00 -6.56 24.01
N VAL A 959 62.69 -5.59 23.40
CA VAL A 959 62.37 -4.15 23.44
C VAL A 959 61.65 -3.70 22.19
#